data_AF-A0A7V5C8Q6-F1
#
_entry.id   AF-A0A7V5C8Q6-F1
#
_cell.length_a   1.000
_cell.length_b   1.000
_cell.length_c   1.000
_cell.angle_alpha   90.00
_cell.angle_beta   90.00
_cell.angle_gamma   90.00
#
_symmetry.space_group_name_H-M   'P 1'
#
loop_
_entity.id
_entity.type
_entity.pdbx_description
1 polymer ?
#
loop_
_entity_poly.entity_id
_entity_poly.type
_entity_poly.pdbx_seq_one_letter_code
_entity_poly.pdbx_strand_id
1 'polypeptide(L)'
;IFAEYLADRVKARLVLTGRSEPGKSLDALTLRLKELGSEVIYVRADISKRDDVKALMTRAKSQFKEVNGIIHGAGVIRDAYILKKNPADISSVLAPKVFGPLWLDEVSKEEPLDFFVMFSSIASVLGSIGQCDYAYANSFMDHFAEMRERLRSEKHRNGQTISINWPLWQDGGMHPDKETEAWMKRNTGLELLAGDSGIRAFEAVLNAGRTRIMVTYGEADKIKNTLNAVGWNISASPGLQNFKGLQSRKRSDTRGREADGLQEGAENYFKKFLSETLRIPVSRIRSHEPLEKYGIDSVMIMDLTRELEKNFGELSKTLFFEYQTLTELAAYFADNHGERLAELSFPRKPESASETPDLTDPRRRFFSSDKSSNESPELPFQRKRKTTAVYPDFHIKEETLPAYEKAATEEAIAIIGISGRYPMAGNLTEFWENLKAGKDCISEIPADRWDYHQFYDADKEKQGKIYTKWGGFIDDVDKFDALFFNITPREAEVTDPQERLFLETVWHTLEDAGYSKTSLWGHQVGVFVGVMWGEYQLFGPEAVFAGYPMIPGSSYASVANRISYYFNFSGPSIALDTMCSSSITAIHLACQSLRLGESQVAVAGGVNVSIHPQKYLQLCQGRFASSEGRCGSFGEGGDGYVPGEGVGAVLLKPLSRAVSDGDHIYAVIRGSSLNHGGKTNGYTVPNPNAQAALISDVIRKTGIAPGTISYLEAHGTGTVLGDPIEITGLLKAFRAFTQEKQYCSIGSVKSNIGHSESAAGIAALTKVILQMKHKQLVPSLHAETLNPHINFKDSPFYVQQELAEWVRPLIEVNGEKRRCPRRAGISSFGAGGSNVHLILEEYVNEPEYADERSDASLSVSVPQYPQIIVISAKDQERLAAYAGKLKAFLSPDISSEEIGSAKEIVPDEILKTVSEMLYVSETEIDPDEPFDEYGLDAVALSRLAERLSNICTMEITPALLSEYSSVSTLVQY
;
A
#
# COMPACT_ATOMS: atom_id res chain seq x y z
N ILE A 1 10.67 14.72 46.83
CA ILE A 1 9.72 13.72 46.24
C ILE A 1 9.92 12.32 46.81
N PHE A 2 10.63 11.38 46.18
CA PHE A 2 10.62 9.96 46.61
C PHE A 2 11.20 9.71 48.01
N ALA A 3 12.28 10.42 48.38
CA ALA A 3 12.85 10.32 49.72
C ALA A 3 11.85 10.81 50.80
N GLU A 4 11.12 11.89 50.53
CA GLU A 4 10.09 12.41 51.45
C GLU A 4 8.89 11.48 51.54
N TYR A 5 8.45 10.91 50.41
CA TYR A 5 7.41 9.88 50.38
C TYR A 5 7.79 8.65 51.22
N LEU A 6 9.01 8.13 51.06
CA LEU A 6 9.49 6.98 51.85
C LEU A 6 9.68 7.33 53.32
N ALA A 7 10.06 8.57 53.63
CA ALA A 7 10.18 9.03 55.00
C ALA A 7 8.83 9.16 55.70
N ASP A 8 7.87 9.79 55.03
CA ASP A 8 6.54 10.03 55.57
C ASP A 8 5.73 8.72 55.71
N ARG A 9 5.72 7.88 54.68
CA ARG A 9 4.77 6.75 54.59
C ARG A 9 5.25 5.50 55.30
N VAL A 10 6.55 5.21 55.22
CA VAL A 10 7.13 3.97 55.77
C VAL A 10 8.29 4.22 56.73
N LYS A 11 8.65 5.48 56.99
CA LYS A 11 9.75 5.87 57.90
C LYS A 11 11.04 5.13 57.57
N ALA A 12 11.34 5.02 56.27
CA ALA A 12 12.48 4.26 55.80
C ALA A 12 13.79 4.84 56.35
N ARG A 13 14.79 3.98 56.54
CA ARG A 13 16.19 4.41 56.77
C ARG A 13 16.79 4.73 55.40
N LEU A 14 17.17 5.99 55.17
CA LEU A 14 17.51 6.50 53.85
C LEU A 14 19.01 6.80 53.73
N VAL A 15 19.59 6.32 52.64
CA VAL A 15 20.93 6.72 52.19
C VAL A 15 20.75 7.54 50.92
N LEU A 16 21.01 8.84 51.03
CA LEU A 16 21.01 9.74 49.88
C LEU A 16 22.42 9.82 49.29
N THR A 17 22.52 9.92 47.97
CA THR A 17 23.82 10.00 47.30
C THR A 17 23.79 10.95 46.10
N GLY A 18 24.95 11.56 45.83
CA GLY A 18 25.16 12.49 44.74
C GLY A 18 26.63 12.95 44.69
N ARG A 19 26.97 13.73 43.65
CA ARG A 19 28.35 14.24 43.45
C ARG A 19 28.63 15.54 44.22
N SER A 20 27.58 16.24 44.63
CA SER A 20 27.67 17.53 45.30
C SER A 20 28.29 17.42 46.69
N GLU A 21 29.04 18.44 47.09
CA GLU A 21 29.47 18.59 48.48
C GLU A 21 28.26 18.84 49.39
N PRO A 22 28.28 18.33 50.64
CA PRO A 22 27.30 18.73 51.64
C PRO A 22 27.25 20.24 51.79
N GLY A 23 26.04 20.80 51.87
CA GLY A 23 25.82 22.23 52.01
C GLY A 23 24.40 22.53 52.43
N LYS A 24 24.09 23.81 52.65
CA LYS A 24 22.85 24.27 53.31
C LYS A 24 21.56 23.64 52.76
N SER A 25 21.45 23.47 51.44
CA SER A 25 20.26 22.86 50.82
C SER A 25 20.11 21.38 51.15
N LEU A 26 21.22 20.64 51.23
CA LEU A 26 21.21 19.22 51.55
C LEU A 26 21.03 18.97 53.04
N ASP A 27 21.58 19.87 53.87
CA ASP A 27 21.37 19.86 55.32
C ASP A 27 19.88 20.10 55.63
N ALA A 28 19.25 21.06 54.96
CA ALA A 28 17.82 21.32 55.08
C ALA A 28 16.97 20.12 54.64
N LEU A 29 17.30 19.47 53.51
CA LEU A 29 16.60 18.26 53.07
C LEU A 29 16.76 17.12 54.08
N THR A 30 17.97 16.88 54.56
CA THR A 30 18.27 15.81 55.52
C THR A 30 17.55 16.06 56.85
N LEU A 31 17.49 17.31 57.31
CA LEU A 31 16.75 17.70 58.51
C LEU A 31 15.26 17.46 58.32
N ARG A 32 14.67 17.92 57.20
CA ARG A 32 13.25 17.71 56.89
C ARG A 32 12.86 16.23 56.87
N LEU A 33 13.69 15.38 56.28
CA LEU A 33 13.44 13.93 56.26
C LEU A 33 13.54 13.31 57.66
N LYS A 34 14.43 13.82 58.52
CA LYS A 34 14.52 13.41 59.93
C LYS A 34 13.31 13.85 60.73
N GLU A 35 12.78 15.04 60.48
CA GLU A 35 11.54 15.55 61.09
C GLU A 35 10.32 14.71 60.71
N LEU A 36 10.29 14.13 59.51
CA LEU A 36 9.28 13.14 59.09
C LEU A 36 9.44 11.76 59.75
N GLY A 37 10.50 11.55 60.55
CA GLY A 37 10.71 10.35 61.34
C GLY A 37 11.67 9.32 60.72
N SER A 38 12.39 9.67 59.65
CA SER A 38 13.39 8.81 59.02
C SER A 38 14.81 9.03 59.55
N GLU A 39 15.58 7.96 59.67
CA GLU A 39 17.03 8.08 59.80
C GLU A 39 17.66 8.28 58.43
N VAL A 40 18.40 9.39 58.25
CA VAL A 40 18.97 9.76 56.95
C VAL A 40 20.45 10.07 57.05
N ILE A 41 21.23 9.49 56.14
CA ILE A 41 22.62 9.88 55.87
C ILE A 41 22.78 10.30 54.40
N TYR A 42 23.70 11.23 54.15
CA TYR A 42 24.17 11.52 52.80
C TYR A 42 25.58 10.97 52.62
N VAL A 43 25.81 10.30 51.49
CA VAL A 43 27.12 9.78 51.10
C VAL A 43 27.44 10.30 49.70
N ARG A 44 28.48 11.13 49.61
CA ARG A 44 28.96 11.64 48.33
C ARG A 44 29.58 10.50 47.54
N ALA A 45 29.10 10.27 46.33
CA ALA A 45 29.61 9.25 45.42
C ALA A 45 29.28 9.62 43.97
N ASP A 46 30.19 9.32 43.06
CA ASP A 46 29.89 9.29 41.62
C ASP A 46 29.48 7.88 41.21
N ILE A 47 28.18 7.66 41.00
CA ILE A 47 27.65 6.32 40.73
C ILE A 47 28.19 5.72 39.42
N SER A 48 28.79 6.51 38.52
CA SER A 48 29.42 5.97 37.31
C SER A 48 30.79 5.35 37.57
N LYS A 49 31.32 5.45 38.80
CA LYS A 49 32.60 4.88 39.22
C LYS A 49 32.38 3.71 40.18
N ARG A 50 32.93 2.55 39.81
CA ARG A 50 32.77 1.30 40.57
C ARG A 50 33.22 1.41 42.03
N ASP A 51 34.36 2.06 42.27
CA ASP A 51 34.93 2.17 43.63
C ASP A 51 34.11 3.09 44.53
N ASP A 52 33.56 4.17 44.00
CA ASP A 52 32.64 5.06 44.72
C ASP A 52 31.36 4.31 45.13
N VAL A 53 30.81 3.47 44.24
CA VAL A 53 29.62 2.65 44.56
C VAL A 53 29.92 1.60 45.62
N LYS A 54 31.11 0.98 45.59
CA LYS A 54 31.56 0.08 46.66
C LYS A 54 31.66 0.80 48.01
N ALA A 55 32.31 1.95 48.03
CA ALA A 55 32.45 2.77 49.25
C ALA A 55 31.08 3.22 49.78
N LEU A 56 30.17 3.62 48.89
CA LEU A 56 28.77 3.95 49.21
C LEU A 56 28.06 2.78 49.90
N MET A 57 28.12 1.59 49.30
CA MET A 57 27.46 0.39 49.86
C MET A 57 28.06 0.00 51.21
N THR A 58 29.38 0.02 51.36
CA THR A 58 30.05 -0.22 52.64
C THR A 58 29.60 0.78 53.70
N ARG A 59 29.53 2.07 53.37
CA ARG A 59 29.08 3.10 54.30
C ARG A 59 27.61 2.90 54.70
N ALA A 60 26.73 2.61 53.74
CA ALA A 60 25.32 2.32 53.99
C ALA A 60 25.16 1.15 54.97
N LYS A 61 25.85 0.02 54.73
CA LYS A 61 25.81 -1.17 55.59
C LYS A 61 26.45 -0.92 56.96
N SER A 62 27.50 -0.12 57.05
CA SER A 62 28.08 0.25 58.36
C SER A 62 27.07 0.98 59.25
N GLN A 63 26.18 1.79 58.66
CA GLN A 63 25.18 2.56 59.38
C GLN A 63 23.91 1.75 59.66
N PHE A 64 23.38 1.03 58.67
CA PHE A 64 22.05 0.43 58.73
C PHE A 64 22.03 -1.10 58.62
N LYS A 65 23.20 -1.75 58.59
CA LYS A 65 23.47 -3.20 58.47
C LYS A 65 23.19 -3.81 57.11
N GLU A 66 22.07 -3.46 56.50
CA GLU A 66 21.62 -4.04 55.23
C GLU A 66 21.01 -2.97 54.32
N VAL A 67 20.90 -3.31 53.03
CA VAL A 67 20.20 -2.50 52.03
C VAL A 67 19.09 -3.35 51.43
N ASN A 68 17.85 -2.90 51.60
CA ASN A 68 16.65 -3.63 51.14
C ASN A 68 16.07 -3.06 49.84
N GLY A 69 16.53 -1.91 49.36
CA GLY A 69 16.00 -1.32 48.13
C GLY A 69 16.92 -0.29 47.52
N ILE A 70 16.89 -0.20 46.19
CA ILE A 70 17.67 0.77 45.41
C ILE A 70 16.73 1.54 44.48
N ILE A 71 16.82 2.87 44.51
CA ILE A 71 16.19 3.76 43.52
C ILE A 71 17.29 4.54 42.81
N HIS A 72 17.55 4.21 41.56
CA HIS A 72 18.54 4.86 40.72
C HIS A 72 17.90 6.00 39.92
N GLY A 73 18.06 7.22 40.42
CA GLY A 73 17.57 8.46 39.79
C GLY A 73 18.64 9.35 39.15
N ALA A 74 19.87 8.87 39.01
CA ALA A 74 20.98 9.70 38.53
C ALA A 74 20.92 9.93 37.01
N GLY A 75 21.20 11.16 36.57
CA GLY A 75 21.23 11.52 35.16
C GLY A 75 21.64 12.96 34.92
N VAL A 76 22.18 13.23 33.74
CA VAL A 76 22.48 14.58 33.24
C VAL A 76 22.08 14.68 31.78
N ILE A 77 21.85 15.90 31.30
CA ILE A 77 21.54 16.20 29.89
C ILE A 77 22.55 17.19 29.33
N ARG A 78 22.83 17.07 28.03
CA ARG A 78 23.67 17.95 27.22
C ARG A 78 23.00 18.09 25.86
N ASP A 79 21.97 18.92 25.77
CA ASP A 79 21.10 18.95 24.60
C ASP A 79 21.80 19.62 23.41
N ALA A 80 21.90 18.89 22.30
CA ALA A 80 22.44 19.37 21.04
C ALA A 80 22.11 18.37 19.92
N TYR A 81 22.00 18.84 18.68
CA TYR A 81 21.94 17.92 17.53
C TYR A 81 23.19 17.03 17.49
N ILE A 82 23.03 15.77 17.05
CA ILE A 82 24.13 14.78 17.05
C ILE A 82 25.39 15.29 16.33
N LEU A 83 25.22 16.07 15.25
CA LEU A 83 26.31 16.70 14.49
C LEU A 83 27.11 17.75 15.28
N LYS A 84 26.55 18.28 16.37
CA LYS A 84 27.17 19.31 17.22
C LYS A 84 27.65 18.74 18.56
N LYS A 85 27.48 17.43 18.80
CA LYS A 85 27.92 16.80 20.04
C LYS A 85 29.38 16.37 19.96
N ASN A 86 30.14 16.72 20.99
CA ASN A 86 31.48 16.17 21.15
C ASN A 86 31.42 14.88 21.99
N PRO A 87 32.44 14.01 21.88
CA PRO A 87 32.48 12.75 22.64
C PRO A 87 32.45 12.91 24.17
N ALA A 88 32.94 14.03 24.72
CA ALA A 88 32.95 14.27 26.16
C ALA A 88 31.53 14.54 26.69
N ASP A 89 30.72 15.29 25.96
CA ASP A 89 29.31 15.54 26.27
C ASP A 89 28.53 14.22 26.27
N ILE A 90 28.69 13.42 25.20
CA ILE A 90 28.05 12.10 25.08
C ILE A 90 28.46 11.20 26.26
N SER A 91 29.76 11.07 26.53
CA SER A 91 30.27 10.26 27.64
C SER A 91 29.70 10.70 28.98
N SER A 92 29.59 12.02 29.22
CA SER A 92 29.03 12.55 30.47
C SER A 92 27.55 12.22 30.67
N VAL A 93 26.76 12.15 29.58
CA VAL A 93 25.33 11.79 29.59
C VAL A 93 25.14 10.29 29.76
N LEU A 94 25.95 9.47 29.08
CA LEU A 94 25.89 8.02 29.19
C LEU A 94 26.32 7.53 30.57
N ALA A 95 27.40 8.10 31.11
CA ALA A 95 28.09 7.58 32.28
C ALA A 95 27.17 7.23 33.48
N PRO A 96 26.29 8.12 33.97
CA PRO A 96 25.48 7.81 35.14
C PRO A 96 24.41 6.73 34.88
N LYS A 97 23.82 6.69 33.68
CA LYS A 97 22.71 5.78 33.35
C LYS A 97 23.17 4.45 32.76
N VAL A 98 24.39 4.38 32.23
CA VAL A 98 24.99 3.12 31.74
C VAL A 98 25.80 2.46 32.86
N PHE A 99 26.80 3.16 33.40
CA PHE A 99 27.69 2.57 34.39
C PHE A 99 27.06 2.52 35.79
N GLY A 100 26.15 3.44 36.13
CA GLY A 100 25.45 3.44 37.41
C GLY A 100 24.75 2.13 37.74
N PRO A 101 23.80 1.68 36.90
CA PRO A 101 23.12 0.41 37.10
C PRO A 101 24.08 -0.79 37.11
N LEU A 102 25.10 -0.79 36.25
CA LEU A 102 26.11 -1.86 36.20
C LEU A 102 26.83 -2.01 37.54
N TRP A 103 27.33 -0.91 38.10
CA TRP A 103 28.07 -0.95 39.36
C TRP A 103 27.15 -1.18 40.56
N LEU A 104 25.95 -0.61 40.56
CA LEU A 104 24.97 -0.85 41.61
C LEU A 104 24.58 -2.33 41.65
N ASP A 105 24.27 -2.94 40.51
CA ASP A 105 23.94 -4.37 40.43
C ASP A 105 25.10 -5.27 40.83
N GLU A 106 26.32 -4.96 40.39
CA GLU A 106 27.50 -5.73 40.73
C GLU A 106 27.76 -5.73 42.24
N VAL A 107 27.69 -4.54 42.86
CA VAL A 107 28.00 -4.35 44.29
C VAL A 107 26.85 -4.83 45.18
N SER A 108 25.60 -4.73 44.72
CA SER A 108 24.42 -5.15 45.47
C SER A 108 23.96 -6.58 45.16
N LYS A 109 24.75 -7.36 44.41
CA LYS A 109 24.35 -8.67 43.88
C LYS A 109 23.80 -9.62 44.95
N GLU A 110 24.47 -9.66 46.09
CA GLU A 110 24.16 -10.56 47.21
C GLU A 110 23.30 -9.89 48.30
N GLU A 111 22.94 -8.61 48.14
CA GLU A 111 22.12 -7.91 49.13
C GLU A 111 20.67 -8.39 49.05
N PRO A 112 19.93 -8.43 50.19
CA PRO A 112 18.55 -8.90 50.24
C PRO A 112 17.58 -7.81 49.79
N LEU A 113 17.70 -7.40 48.52
CA LEU A 113 16.85 -6.37 47.95
C LEU A 113 15.41 -6.87 47.77
N ASP A 114 14.45 -6.02 48.12
CA ASP A 114 13.03 -6.14 47.78
C ASP A 114 12.76 -5.58 46.38
N PHE A 115 13.43 -4.46 46.03
CA PHE A 115 13.30 -3.83 44.72
C PHE A 115 14.60 -3.14 44.25
N PHE A 116 14.75 -3.07 42.93
CA PHE A 116 15.79 -2.32 42.22
C PHE A 116 15.11 -1.50 41.13
N VAL A 117 14.83 -0.24 41.42
CA VAL A 117 14.11 0.66 40.52
C VAL A 117 15.07 1.61 39.82
N MET A 118 14.93 1.76 38.51
CA MET A 118 15.67 2.72 37.69
C MET A 118 14.71 3.75 37.09
N PHE A 119 15.10 5.02 37.18
CA PHE A 119 14.34 6.12 36.57
C PHE A 119 14.86 6.39 35.17
N SER A 120 14.21 5.76 34.21
CA SER A 120 14.35 6.01 32.79
C SER A 120 13.47 7.19 32.35
N SER A 121 13.39 7.45 31.05
CA SER A 121 12.64 8.57 30.48
C SER A 121 11.80 8.10 29.31
N ILE A 122 10.67 8.76 29.04
CA ILE A 122 9.90 8.57 27.80
C ILE A 122 10.78 8.72 26.55
N ALA A 123 11.87 9.50 26.63
CA ALA A 123 12.82 9.66 25.53
C ALA A 123 13.51 8.36 25.10
N SER A 124 13.61 7.32 25.94
CA SER A 124 14.13 6.02 25.48
C SER A 124 13.17 5.28 24.55
N VAL A 125 11.89 5.64 24.62
CA VAL A 125 10.78 4.99 23.93
C VAL A 125 10.41 5.75 22.67
N LEU A 126 10.22 7.07 22.78
CA LEU A 126 9.75 7.93 21.70
C LEU A 126 10.88 8.71 21.01
N GLY A 127 12.09 8.67 21.55
CA GLY A 127 13.16 9.59 21.16
C GLY A 127 12.92 11.01 21.70
N SER A 128 13.93 11.86 21.53
CA SER A 128 13.83 13.29 21.84
C SER A 128 14.85 14.06 21.00
N ILE A 129 14.41 15.16 20.37
CA ILE A 129 15.22 15.96 19.46
C ILE A 129 16.34 16.62 20.27
N GLY A 130 17.59 16.48 19.81
CA GLY A 130 18.77 17.00 20.52
C GLY A 130 19.24 16.14 21.70
N GLN A 131 18.58 15.01 21.98
CA GLN A 131 18.83 14.15 23.15
C GLN A 131 19.14 12.69 22.77
N CYS A 132 19.83 12.47 21.65
CA CYS A 132 20.10 11.12 21.14
C CYS A 132 20.90 10.21 22.10
N ASP A 133 21.92 10.75 22.76
CA ASP A 133 22.73 10.08 23.79
C ASP A 133 21.94 9.82 25.08
N TYR A 134 21.08 10.76 25.49
CA TYR A 134 20.20 10.61 26.63
C TYR A 134 19.15 9.52 26.37
N ALA A 135 18.52 9.52 25.20
CA ALA A 135 17.62 8.45 24.77
C ALA A 135 18.31 7.09 24.79
N TYR A 136 19.53 7.01 24.25
CA TYR A 136 20.36 5.79 24.30
C TYR A 136 20.64 5.35 25.74
N ALA A 137 21.07 6.27 26.62
CA ALA A 137 21.41 5.94 28.01
C ALA A 137 20.21 5.40 28.80
N ASN A 138 19.02 5.97 28.56
CA ASN A 138 17.78 5.49 29.17
C ASN A 138 17.32 4.16 28.57
N SER A 139 17.47 3.96 27.26
CA SER A 139 17.19 2.68 26.59
C SER A 139 18.11 1.56 27.10
N PHE A 140 19.38 1.87 27.39
CA PHE A 140 20.27 0.93 28.06
C PHE A 140 19.70 0.48 29.41
N MET A 141 19.20 1.40 30.25
CA MET A 141 18.61 1.04 31.55
C MET A 141 17.35 0.17 31.39
N ASP A 142 16.54 0.43 30.37
CA ASP A 142 15.34 -0.35 30.10
C ASP A 142 15.68 -1.81 29.82
N HIS A 143 16.65 -2.05 28.94
CA HIS A 143 17.11 -3.41 28.62
C HIS A 143 17.95 -4.03 29.73
N PHE A 144 18.71 -3.22 30.48
CA PHE A 144 19.41 -3.67 31.68
C PHE A 144 18.44 -4.17 32.75
N ALA A 145 17.28 -3.53 32.89
CA ALA A 145 16.23 -3.96 33.82
C ALA A 145 15.71 -5.36 33.48
N GLU A 146 15.44 -5.61 32.20
CA GLU A 146 14.99 -6.90 31.68
C GLU A 146 16.04 -7.99 31.91
N MET A 147 17.31 -7.69 31.60
CA MET A 147 18.44 -8.59 31.86
C MET A 147 18.57 -8.92 33.35
N ARG A 148 18.54 -7.90 34.23
CA ARG A 148 18.66 -8.10 35.69
C ARG A 148 17.45 -8.84 36.26
N GLU A 149 16.25 -8.59 35.75
CA GLU A 149 15.05 -9.31 36.18
C GLU A 149 15.08 -10.78 35.78
N ARG A 150 15.62 -11.11 34.59
CA ARG A 150 15.92 -12.50 34.22
C ARG A 150 16.87 -13.15 35.23
N LEU A 151 17.97 -12.48 35.56
CA LEU A 151 18.90 -12.94 36.59
C LEU A 151 18.22 -13.11 37.96
N ARG A 152 17.28 -12.24 38.32
CA ARG A 152 16.49 -12.38 39.56
C ARG A 152 15.59 -13.61 39.51
N SER A 153 14.93 -13.88 38.38
CA SER A 153 14.08 -15.06 38.20
C SER A 153 14.87 -16.38 38.30
N GLU A 154 16.14 -16.35 37.89
CA GLU A 154 17.11 -17.44 38.02
C GLU A 154 17.78 -17.50 39.41
N LYS A 155 17.41 -16.60 40.33
CA LYS A 155 17.98 -16.46 41.68
C LYS A 155 19.45 -16.03 41.72
N HIS A 156 19.96 -15.43 40.64
CA HIS A 156 21.28 -14.81 40.58
C HIS A 156 21.28 -13.36 41.10
N ARG A 157 20.11 -12.77 41.35
CA ARG A 157 19.90 -11.43 41.92
C ARG A 157 18.70 -11.45 42.86
N ASN A 158 18.66 -10.48 43.77
CA ASN A 158 17.51 -10.22 44.62
C ASN A 158 16.78 -8.93 44.21
N GLY A 159 15.50 -8.87 44.55
CA GLY A 159 14.65 -7.69 44.40
C GLY A 159 14.07 -7.52 43.01
N GLN A 160 12.79 -7.16 42.95
CA GLN A 160 12.07 -6.87 41.71
C GLN A 160 12.74 -5.71 40.99
N THR A 161 13.15 -5.95 39.75
CA THR A 161 13.77 -4.92 38.92
C THR A 161 12.72 -4.21 38.10
N ILE A 162 12.71 -2.88 38.11
CA ILE A 162 11.77 -2.07 37.31
C ILE A 162 12.49 -0.87 36.71
N SER A 163 12.36 -0.67 35.40
CA SER A 163 12.66 0.59 34.72
C SER A 163 11.37 1.37 34.48
N ILE A 164 11.35 2.63 34.92
CA ILE A 164 10.19 3.52 34.77
C ILE A 164 10.54 4.64 33.79
N ASN A 165 9.87 4.69 32.64
CA ASN A 165 10.04 5.76 31.66
C ASN A 165 9.18 6.97 32.08
N TRP A 166 9.78 7.90 32.81
CA TRP A 166 9.08 9.07 33.34
C TRP A 166 8.90 10.18 32.29
N PRO A 167 7.77 10.93 32.33
CA PRO A 167 7.63 12.21 31.66
C PRO A 167 8.41 13.30 32.40
N LEU A 168 8.38 14.52 31.88
CA LEU A 168 8.92 15.70 32.58
C LEU A 168 8.11 16.00 33.85
N TRP A 169 8.79 16.36 34.93
CA TRP A 169 8.18 16.62 36.24
C TRP A 169 8.01 18.12 36.48
N GLN A 170 6.89 18.51 37.09
CA GLN A 170 6.63 19.90 37.47
C GLN A 170 7.58 20.38 38.58
N ASP A 171 7.94 19.50 39.51
CA ASP A 171 8.82 19.81 40.65
C ASP A 171 10.25 19.26 40.43
N GLY A 172 10.61 18.92 39.19
CA GLY A 172 11.89 18.30 38.81
C GLY A 172 13.01 19.31 38.53
N GLY A 173 14.24 18.82 38.35
CA GLY A 173 15.40 19.68 38.03
C GLY A 173 15.61 19.98 36.54
N MET A 174 14.80 19.40 35.65
CA MET A 174 14.90 19.54 34.20
C MET A 174 13.59 20.11 33.66
N HIS A 175 13.57 21.42 33.41
CA HIS A 175 12.40 22.11 32.88
C HIS A 175 12.61 22.47 31.40
N PRO A 176 11.63 22.19 30.54
CA PRO A 176 11.58 22.81 29.23
C PRO A 176 11.30 24.31 29.38
N ASP A 177 11.63 25.11 28.38
CA ASP A 177 11.13 26.47 28.32
C ASP A 177 9.59 26.49 28.14
N LYS A 178 8.96 27.62 28.43
CA LYS A 178 7.49 27.77 28.39
C LYS A 178 6.89 27.50 27.01
N GLU A 179 7.64 27.76 25.94
CA GLU A 179 7.17 27.55 24.57
C GLU A 179 7.17 26.06 24.22
N THR A 180 8.23 25.35 24.58
CA THR A 180 8.35 23.90 24.48
C THR A 180 7.29 23.19 25.33
N GLU A 181 7.02 23.66 26.55
CA GLU A 181 5.95 23.12 27.41
C GLU A 181 4.56 23.28 26.75
N ALA A 182 4.25 24.49 26.26
CA ALA A 182 2.99 24.75 25.57
C ALA A 182 2.87 23.94 24.26
N TRP A 183 3.97 23.75 23.54
CA TRP A 183 4.03 22.90 22.36
C TRP A 183 3.77 21.43 22.70
N MET A 184 4.40 20.90 23.75
CA MET A 184 4.21 19.52 24.19
C MET A 184 2.74 19.25 24.55
N LYS A 185 2.14 20.14 25.35
CA LYS A 185 0.73 20.03 25.73
C LYS A 185 -0.20 20.08 24.51
N ARG A 186 0.00 21.05 23.62
CA ARG A 186 -0.87 21.22 22.43
C ARG A 186 -0.77 20.06 21.45
N ASN A 187 0.43 19.56 21.17
CA ASN A 187 0.67 18.63 20.07
C ASN A 187 0.71 17.16 20.49
N THR A 188 1.06 16.87 21.74
CA THR A 188 1.16 15.48 22.25
C THR A 188 0.18 15.18 23.37
N GLY A 189 -0.45 16.21 23.95
CA GLY A 189 -1.28 16.09 25.15
C GLY A 189 -0.50 15.85 26.44
N LEU A 190 0.84 15.71 26.38
CA LEU A 190 1.68 15.52 27.56
C LEU A 190 1.84 16.83 28.35
N GLU A 191 1.68 16.73 29.66
CA GLU A 191 1.85 17.81 30.62
C GLU A 191 2.95 17.47 31.64
N LEU A 192 3.44 18.49 32.35
CA LEU A 192 4.39 18.29 33.44
C LEU A 192 3.73 17.49 34.57
N LEU A 193 4.35 16.37 34.95
CA LEU A 193 3.85 15.47 35.98
C LEU A 193 3.95 16.12 37.37
N ALA A 194 2.79 16.31 37.99
CA ALA A 194 2.68 16.78 39.37
C ALA A 194 3.18 15.72 40.38
N GLY A 195 3.83 16.17 41.45
CA GLY A 195 4.44 15.31 42.48
C GLY A 195 3.55 14.18 43.00
N ASP A 196 2.33 14.51 43.45
CA ASP A 196 1.39 13.54 44.03
C ASP A 196 0.92 12.49 43.01
N SER A 197 0.70 12.90 41.76
CA SER A 197 0.35 12.00 40.67
C SER A 197 1.51 11.07 40.33
N GLY A 198 2.75 11.57 40.38
CA GLY A 198 3.94 10.77 40.16
C GLY A 198 4.17 9.72 41.25
N ILE A 199 3.87 10.04 42.52
CA ILE A 199 3.90 9.07 43.62
C ILE A 199 2.84 7.98 43.45
N ARG A 200 1.60 8.33 43.08
CA ARG A 200 0.56 7.33 42.79
C ARG A 200 0.95 6.41 41.63
N ALA A 201 1.54 6.97 40.58
CA ALA A 201 2.06 6.19 39.47
C ALA A 201 3.19 5.25 39.92
N PHE A 202 4.08 5.71 40.79
CA PHE A 202 5.15 4.89 41.36
C PHE A 202 4.60 3.70 42.15
N GLU A 203 3.61 3.91 43.03
CA GLU A 203 2.93 2.82 43.76
C GLU A 203 2.27 1.82 42.80
N ALA A 204 1.59 2.30 41.76
CA ALA A 204 0.94 1.44 40.76
C ALA A 204 1.96 0.62 39.97
N VAL A 205 3.08 1.24 39.58
CA VAL A 205 4.17 0.61 38.82
C VAL A 205 4.81 -0.53 39.60
N LEU A 206 5.10 -0.34 40.89
CA LEU A 206 5.65 -1.41 41.73
C LEU A 206 4.75 -2.66 41.76
N ASN A 207 3.44 -2.46 41.71
CA ASN A 207 2.44 -3.52 41.77
C ASN A 207 2.03 -4.11 40.40
N ALA A 208 2.48 -3.53 39.30
CA ALA A 208 2.03 -3.92 37.96
C ALA A 208 2.59 -5.25 37.45
N GLY A 209 3.61 -5.81 38.11
CA GLY A 209 4.26 -7.07 37.72
C GLY A 209 4.98 -6.99 36.37
N ARG A 210 5.34 -5.78 35.91
CA ARG A 210 6.08 -5.53 34.67
C ARG A 210 7.43 -4.89 34.96
N THR A 211 8.44 -5.28 34.19
CA THR A 211 9.83 -4.81 34.35
C THR A 211 10.07 -3.46 33.70
N ARG A 212 9.35 -3.12 32.62
CA ARG A 212 9.46 -1.84 31.92
C ARG A 212 8.09 -1.20 31.81
N ILE A 213 7.95 0.02 32.34
CA ILE A 213 6.67 0.74 32.33
C ILE A 213 6.90 2.21 31.95
N MET A 214 6.16 2.66 30.95
CA MET A 214 6.08 4.07 30.58
C MET A 214 4.92 4.74 31.30
N VAL A 215 5.20 5.87 31.95
CA VAL A 215 4.20 6.70 32.60
C VAL A 215 3.93 7.92 31.73
N THR A 216 2.66 8.24 31.48
CA THR A 216 2.25 9.46 30.79
C THR A 216 1.29 10.27 31.66
N TYR A 217 1.27 11.58 31.47
CA TYR A 217 0.46 12.51 32.27
C TYR A 217 0.01 13.68 31.40
N GLY A 218 -1.27 14.06 31.51
CA GLY A 218 -1.90 15.10 30.69
C GLY A 218 -3.23 14.65 30.09
N GLU A 219 -3.53 15.13 28.87
CA GLU A 219 -4.79 14.87 28.17
C GLU A 219 -4.82 13.45 27.59
N ALA A 220 -5.49 12.52 28.28
CA ALA A 220 -5.46 11.09 28.00
C ALA A 220 -5.77 10.72 26.53
N ASP A 221 -6.80 11.31 25.92
CA ASP A 221 -7.18 11.01 24.54
C ASP A 221 -6.13 11.48 23.53
N LYS A 222 -5.57 12.68 23.73
CA LYS A 222 -4.50 13.21 22.88
C LYS A 222 -3.21 12.40 23.03
N ILE A 223 -2.86 12.03 24.25
CA ILE A 223 -1.70 11.16 24.52
C ILE A 223 -1.88 9.82 23.82
N LYS A 224 -3.07 9.20 23.94
CA LYS A 224 -3.37 7.93 23.29
C LYS A 224 -3.29 8.03 21.77
N ASN A 225 -3.87 9.08 21.18
CA ASN A 225 -3.80 9.30 19.74
C ASN A 225 -2.35 9.53 19.27
N THR A 226 -1.58 10.30 20.02
CA THR A 226 -0.17 10.57 19.71
C THR A 226 0.66 9.30 19.74
N LEU A 227 0.50 8.48 20.80
CA LEU A 227 1.22 7.21 20.95
C LEU A 227 0.81 6.20 19.87
N ASN A 228 -0.48 6.10 19.55
CA ASN A 228 -0.96 5.27 18.44
C ASN A 228 -0.38 5.72 17.09
N ALA A 229 -0.30 7.04 16.85
CA ALA A 229 0.26 7.60 15.62
C ALA A 229 1.75 7.28 15.42
N VAL A 230 2.50 7.08 16.52
CA VAL A 230 3.91 6.64 16.48
C VAL A 230 4.08 5.12 16.65
N GLY A 231 3.01 4.35 16.42
CA GLY A 231 3.04 2.89 16.34
C GLY A 231 2.89 2.15 17.67
N TRP A 232 2.65 2.85 18.78
CA TRP A 232 2.33 2.24 20.07
C TRP A 232 0.83 2.02 20.16
N ASN A 233 0.34 0.89 19.66
CA ASN A 233 -1.09 0.54 19.71
C ASN A 233 -1.54 0.31 21.16
N ILE A 234 -2.10 1.35 21.80
CA ILE A 234 -2.64 1.27 23.14
C ILE A 234 -4.07 0.73 23.06
N SER A 235 -4.20 -0.59 23.11
CA SER A 235 -5.47 -1.23 23.45
C SER A 235 -5.76 -0.99 24.93
N ALA A 236 -6.94 -0.46 25.23
CA ALA A 236 -7.39 -0.35 26.60
C ALA A 236 -7.60 -1.78 27.15
N SER A 237 -6.76 -2.22 28.07
CA SER A 237 -7.10 -3.39 28.88
C SER A 237 -8.25 -2.99 29.82
N PRO A 238 -9.39 -3.70 29.83
CA PRO A 238 -10.49 -3.44 30.77
C PRO A 238 -10.13 -3.97 32.17
N GLY A 239 -9.06 -3.44 32.77
CA GLY A 239 -8.42 -4.07 33.92
C GLY A 239 -7.63 -3.12 34.81
N LEU A 240 -8.17 -1.94 35.15
CA LEU A 240 -7.71 -1.17 36.31
C LEU A 240 -8.80 -0.27 36.93
N GLN A 241 -10.08 -0.53 36.61
CA GLN A 241 -11.22 0.01 37.35
C GLN A 241 -11.87 -1.14 38.13
N ASN A 242 -11.30 -1.48 39.29
CA ASN A 242 -11.94 -2.10 40.46
C ASN A 242 -10.89 -2.77 41.36
N PHE A 243 -10.19 -1.97 42.18
CA PHE A 243 -9.49 -2.49 43.36
C PHE A 243 -10.50 -2.72 44.49
N LYS A 244 -11.36 -3.72 44.32
CA LYS A 244 -12.11 -4.36 45.42
C LYS A 244 -12.35 -5.84 45.07
N GLY A 245 -11.58 -6.71 45.71
CA GLY A 245 -12.07 -8.05 46.05
C GLY A 245 -11.32 -9.24 45.44
N LEU A 246 -10.85 -10.09 46.37
CA LEU A 246 -10.63 -11.54 46.28
C LEU A 246 -9.46 -12.05 45.43
N GLN A 247 -8.41 -12.57 46.06
CA GLN A 247 -8.31 -13.93 46.63
C GLN A 247 -8.26 -15.05 45.58
N SER A 248 -7.10 -15.73 45.61
CA SER A 248 -6.80 -17.10 45.21
C SER A 248 -7.29 -17.60 43.85
N ARG A 249 -6.34 -17.87 42.96
CA ARG A 249 -6.31 -19.14 42.22
C ARG A 249 -4.89 -19.49 41.78
N LYS A 250 -4.36 -20.56 42.36
CA LYS A 250 -3.20 -21.33 41.86
C LYS A 250 -3.67 -22.25 40.73
N ARG A 251 -2.90 -22.29 39.63
CA ARG A 251 -2.56 -23.44 38.75
C ARG A 251 -1.85 -22.85 37.53
N SER A 252 -0.56 -23.06 37.29
CA SER A 252 0.25 -24.28 37.03
C SER A 252 0.72 -24.16 35.59
N ASP A 253 2.00 -23.81 35.39
CA ASP A 253 2.59 -23.72 34.07
C ASP A 253 3.87 -24.54 34.03
N THR A 254 3.78 -25.72 33.42
CA THR A 254 4.88 -26.67 33.16
C THR A 254 5.16 -26.78 31.65
N ARG A 255 4.90 -25.72 30.87
CA ARG A 255 5.23 -25.67 29.43
C ARG A 255 6.33 -24.69 29.03
N GLY A 256 6.81 -23.83 29.94
CA GLY A 256 7.73 -22.73 29.60
C GLY A 256 9.23 -23.06 29.53
N ARG A 257 9.68 -24.28 29.88
CA ARG A 257 11.13 -24.60 29.96
C ARG A 257 11.73 -25.26 28.71
N GLU A 258 10.92 -25.75 27.78
CA GLU A 258 11.42 -26.38 26.55
C GLU A 258 11.61 -25.37 25.40
N ALA A 259 10.91 -24.23 25.42
CA ALA A 259 10.97 -23.21 24.37
C ALA A 259 12.28 -22.39 24.37
N ASP A 260 12.81 -22.02 25.55
CA ASP A 260 14.02 -21.19 25.66
C ASP A 260 15.29 -21.91 25.18
N GLY A 261 15.39 -23.23 25.36
CA GLY A 261 16.52 -24.02 24.86
C GLY A 261 16.51 -24.17 23.33
N LEU A 262 15.32 -24.23 22.72
CA LEU A 262 15.15 -24.39 21.28
C LEU A 262 15.64 -23.16 20.51
N GLN A 263 15.35 -21.95 21.01
CA GLN A 263 15.72 -20.69 20.38
C GLN A 263 17.24 -20.47 20.35
N GLU A 264 17.94 -20.75 21.45
CA GLU A 264 19.40 -20.62 21.51
C GLU A 264 20.11 -21.68 20.63
N GLY A 265 19.56 -22.90 20.59
CA GLY A 265 20.01 -23.94 19.66
C GLY A 265 19.84 -23.54 18.19
N ALA A 266 18.68 -22.99 17.85
CA ALA A 266 18.35 -22.52 16.51
C ALA A 266 19.26 -21.37 16.04
N GLU A 267 19.49 -20.36 16.87
CA GLU A 267 20.40 -19.26 16.53
C GLU A 267 21.84 -19.75 16.30
N ASN A 268 22.30 -20.72 17.07
CA ASN A 268 23.63 -21.31 16.89
C ASN A 268 23.73 -22.13 15.59
N TYR A 269 22.68 -22.86 15.23
CA TYR A 269 22.58 -23.52 13.93
C TYR A 269 22.71 -22.51 12.79
N PHE A 270 21.93 -21.43 12.80
CA PHE A 270 21.97 -20.43 11.73
C PHE A 270 23.27 -19.62 11.68
N LYS A 271 23.92 -19.36 12.82
CA LYS A 271 25.27 -18.78 12.85
C LYS A 271 26.29 -19.69 12.19
N LYS A 272 26.23 -20.99 12.44
CA LYS A 272 27.12 -21.98 11.83
C LYS A 272 26.85 -22.10 10.33
N PHE A 273 25.58 -22.16 9.93
CA PHE A 273 25.14 -22.14 8.54
C PHE A 273 25.70 -20.93 7.77
N LEU A 274 25.50 -19.71 8.27
CA LEU A 274 26.05 -18.51 7.62
C LEU A 274 27.58 -18.50 7.62
N SER A 275 28.22 -19.03 8.66
CA SER A 275 29.68 -19.13 8.72
C SER A 275 30.24 -20.05 7.63
N GLU A 276 29.60 -21.19 7.41
CA GLU A 276 30.00 -22.17 6.39
C GLU A 276 29.74 -21.62 4.97
N THR A 277 28.58 -21.01 4.74
CA THR A 277 28.21 -20.50 3.41
C THR A 277 28.97 -19.22 3.03
N LEU A 278 29.10 -18.25 3.94
CA LEU A 278 29.77 -16.96 3.67
C LEU A 278 31.27 -16.98 3.94
N ARG A 279 31.79 -18.08 4.50
CA ARG A 279 33.20 -18.22 4.95
C ARG A 279 33.63 -17.13 5.94
N ILE A 280 32.68 -16.59 6.70
CA ILE A 280 32.93 -15.64 7.79
C ILE A 280 33.06 -16.44 9.09
N PRO A 281 34.06 -16.19 9.96
CA PRO A 281 34.14 -16.89 11.24
C PRO A 281 32.87 -16.70 12.09
N VAL A 282 32.32 -17.78 12.68
CA VAL A 282 31.13 -17.75 13.57
C VAL A 282 31.21 -16.63 14.61
N SER A 283 32.42 -16.35 15.13
CA SER A 283 32.68 -15.30 16.13
C SER A 283 32.43 -13.86 15.65
N ARG A 284 32.33 -13.62 14.34
CA ARG A 284 32.00 -12.32 13.73
C ARG A 284 30.52 -12.17 13.37
N ILE A 285 29.72 -13.24 13.48
CA ILE A 285 28.30 -13.23 13.18
C ILE A 285 27.51 -12.91 14.47
N ARG A 286 26.57 -11.98 14.40
CA ARG A 286 25.74 -11.49 15.51
C ARG A 286 24.27 -11.75 15.20
N SER A 287 23.52 -12.31 16.16
CA SER A 287 22.14 -12.76 15.90
C SER A 287 21.16 -11.63 15.56
N HIS A 288 21.40 -10.43 16.12
CA HIS A 288 20.53 -9.26 16.03
C HIS A 288 21.01 -8.23 15.01
N GLU A 289 22.09 -8.53 14.28
CA GLU A 289 22.62 -7.63 13.27
C GLU A 289 21.96 -7.93 11.90
N PRO A 290 21.56 -6.89 11.14
CA PRO A 290 20.97 -7.10 9.82
C PRO A 290 21.91 -7.87 8.89
N LEU A 291 21.34 -8.85 8.17
CA LEU A 291 22.05 -9.76 7.28
C LEU A 291 22.84 -9.04 6.17
N GLU A 292 22.36 -7.88 5.69
CA GLU A 292 23.05 -7.01 4.72
C GLU A 292 24.49 -6.66 5.12
N LYS A 293 24.79 -6.52 6.42
CA LYS A 293 26.12 -6.08 6.89
C LYS A 293 27.19 -7.15 6.68
N TYR A 294 26.76 -8.39 6.46
CA TYR A 294 27.63 -9.49 6.08
C TYR A 294 27.85 -9.57 4.56
N GLY A 295 27.35 -8.59 3.79
CA GLY A 295 27.48 -8.54 2.33
C GLY A 295 26.53 -9.48 1.60
N ILE A 296 25.46 -9.93 2.26
CA ILE A 296 24.44 -10.80 1.66
C ILE A 296 23.61 -9.96 0.70
N ASP A 297 23.75 -10.23 -0.60
CA ASP A 297 22.96 -9.62 -1.67
C ASP A 297 21.85 -10.56 -2.19
N SER A 298 21.06 -10.09 -3.16
CA SER A 298 19.94 -10.84 -3.74
C SER A 298 20.34 -12.17 -4.39
N VAL A 299 21.57 -12.31 -4.89
CA VAL A 299 22.08 -13.56 -5.47
C VAL A 299 22.45 -14.54 -4.36
N MET A 300 23.17 -14.05 -3.34
CA MET A 300 23.51 -14.85 -2.16
C MET A 300 22.26 -15.33 -1.41
N ILE A 301 21.19 -14.53 -1.36
CA ILE A 301 19.91 -14.93 -0.75
C ILE A 301 19.33 -16.19 -1.42
N MET A 302 19.41 -16.30 -2.75
CA MET A 302 18.92 -17.48 -3.47
C MET A 302 19.75 -18.73 -3.15
N ASP A 303 21.07 -18.59 -3.08
CA ASP A 303 21.97 -19.70 -2.73
C ASP A 303 21.80 -20.14 -1.27
N LEU A 304 21.65 -19.18 -0.35
CA LEU A 304 21.34 -19.45 1.06
C LEU A 304 20.00 -20.17 1.20
N THR A 305 18.96 -19.73 0.47
CA THR A 305 17.66 -20.39 0.49
C THR A 305 17.77 -21.83 0.00
N ARG A 306 18.43 -22.07 -1.14
CA ARG A 306 18.65 -23.40 -1.70
C ARG A 306 19.39 -24.33 -0.74
N GLU A 307 20.35 -23.80 0.01
CA GLU A 307 21.10 -24.58 0.99
C GLU A 307 20.26 -24.94 2.22
N LEU A 308 19.37 -24.04 2.66
CA LEU A 308 18.40 -24.35 3.72
C LEU A 308 17.37 -25.39 3.27
N GLU A 309 16.93 -25.34 2.00
CA GLU A 309 15.92 -26.27 1.47
C GLU A 309 16.37 -27.74 1.52
N LYS A 310 17.69 -28.01 1.44
CA LYS A 310 18.23 -29.37 1.60
C LYS A 310 17.88 -29.99 2.96
N ASN A 311 17.72 -29.16 3.98
CA ASN A 311 17.48 -29.59 5.36
C ASN A 311 16.02 -29.45 5.79
N PHE A 312 15.29 -28.48 5.23
CA PHE A 312 13.95 -28.09 5.67
C PHE A 312 12.84 -28.32 4.64
N GLY A 313 13.16 -28.80 3.43
CA GLY A 313 12.19 -28.92 2.34
C GLY A 313 12.00 -27.60 1.59
N GLU A 314 10.94 -27.48 0.80
CA GLU A 314 10.65 -26.26 0.02
C GLU A 314 10.43 -25.05 0.93
N LEU A 315 11.09 -23.93 0.63
CA LEU A 315 11.03 -22.69 1.42
C LEU A 315 10.63 -21.50 0.55
N SER A 316 10.02 -20.49 1.20
CA SER A 316 9.72 -19.22 0.54
C SER A 316 11.01 -18.58 0.00
N LYS A 317 11.02 -18.21 -1.27
CA LYS A 317 12.13 -17.45 -1.87
C LYS A 317 12.23 -16.02 -1.32
N THR A 318 11.19 -15.55 -0.62
CA THR A 318 11.17 -14.22 0.00
C THR A 318 11.65 -14.23 1.45
N LEU A 319 12.03 -15.39 2.00
CA LEU A 319 12.30 -15.59 3.41
C LEU A 319 13.30 -14.57 4.02
N PHE A 320 14.43 -14.35 3.36
CA PHE A 320 15.47 -13.41 3.82
C PHE A 320 15.12 -11.92 3.61
N PHE A 321 14.05 -11.62 2.88
CA PHE A 321 13.48 -10.27 2.78
C PHE A 321 12.45 -10.01 3.88
N GLU A 322 11.84 -11.08 4.39
CA GLU A 322 10.86 -11.03 5.47
C GLU A 322 11.50 -10.99 6.85
N TYR A 323 12.63 -11.70 7.03
CA TYR A 323 13.35 -11.83 8.29
C TYR A 323 14.80 -11.37 8.09
N GLN A 324 15.13 -10.19 8.59
CA GLN A 324 16.38 -9.50 8.28
C GLN A 324 17.50 -9.82 9.29
N THR A 325 17.20 -10.54 10.37
CA THR A 325 18.16 -10.97 11.39
C THR A 325 18.09 -12.47 11.63
N LEU A 326 19.17 -13.06 12.16
CA LEU A 326 19.18 -14.48 12.52
C LEU A 326 18.20 -14.81 13.64
N THR A 327 17.94 -13.84 14.53
CA THR A 327 16.97 -14.00 15.63
C THR A 327 15.57 -14.20 15.06
N GLU A 328 15.18 -13.37 14.10
CA GLU A 328 13.91 -13.45 13.40
C GLU A 328 13.80 -14.74 12.57
N LEU A 329 14.87 -15.12 11.86
CA LEU A 329 14.91 -16.35 11.08
C LEU A 329 14.79 -17.60 11.99
N ALA A 330 15.49 -17.62 13.13
CA ALA A 330 15.41 -18.70 14.10
C ALA A 330 13.98 -18.86 14.66
N ALA A 331 13.32 -17.74 14.98
CA ALA A 331 11.92 -17.76 15.41
C ALA A 331 10.99 -18.32 14.32
N TYR A 332 11.15 -17.89 13.07
CA TYR A 332 10.36 -18.42 11.95
C TYR A 332 10.50 -19.94 11.79
N PHE A 333 11.73 -20.47 11.82
CA PHE A 333 11.95 -21.91 11.68
C PHE A 333 11.52 -22.68 12.93
N ALA A 334 11.58 -22.09 14.12
CA ALA A 334 11.04 -22.71 15.32
C ALA A 334 9.52 -22.90 15.22
N ASP A 335 8.81 -21.90 14.71
CA ASP A 335 7.35 -21.92 14.57
C ASP A 335 6.87 -22.83 13.43
N ASN A 336 7.58 -22.86 12.30
CA ASN A 336 7.13 -23.56 11.08
C ASN A 336 7.82 -24.90 10.81
N HIS A 337 9.02 -25.12 11.38
CA HIS A 337 9.85 -26.31 11.14
C HIS A 337 10.50 -26.86 12.43
N GLY A 338 9.86 -26.63 13.59
CA GLY A 338 10.45 -26.86 14.91
C GLY A 338 11.00 -28.27 15.15
N GLU A 339 10.33 -29.32 14.67
CA GLU A 339 10.80 -30.72 14.81
C GLU A 339 12.14 -30.94 14.10
N ARG A 340 12.25 -30.47 12.85
CA ARG A 340 13.47 -30.63 12.04
C ARG A 340 14.60 -29.73 12.54
N LEU A 341 14.26 -28.52 13.00
CA LEU A 341 15.21 -27.60 13.59
C LEU A 341 15.79 -28.16 14.90
N ALA A 342 14.98 -28.84 15.72
CA ALA A 342 15.43 -29.49 16.94
C ALA A 342 16.46 -30.61 16.65
N GLU A 343 16.23 -31.43 15.63
CA GLU A 343 17.17 -32.50 15.21
C GLU A 343 18.53 -31.94 14.77
N LEU A 344 18.52 -30.82 14.03
CA LEU A 344 19.73 -30.19 13.47
C LEU A 344 20.48 -29.34 14.51
N SER A 345 19.76 -28.74 15.45
CA SER A 345 20.33 -27.91 16.53
C SER A 345 20.91 -28.78 17.66
N PHE A 346 20.42 -30.01 17.82
CA PHE A 346 20.84 -30.96 18.86
C PHE A 346 21.08 -32.38 18.28
N PRO A 347 22.17 -32.61 17.53
CA PRO A 347 22.46 -33.94 17.02
C PRO A 347 22.66 -34.94 18.18
N ARG A 348 21.80 -35.96 18.26
CA ARG A 348 21.94 -37.06 19.24
C ARG A 348 23.31 -37.73 19.06
N LYS A 349 24.13 -37.73 20.12
CA LYS A 349 25.32 -38.59 20.21
C LYS A 349 24.88 -40.07 20.24
N PRO A 350 25.62 -40.98 19.59
CA PRO A 350 25.33 -42.41 19.69
C PRO A 350 25.61 -42.89 21.12
N GLU A 351 24.57 -43.35 21.82
CA GLU A 351 24.72 -43.99 23.12
C GLU A 351 25.37 -45.37 22.95
N SER A 352 26.51 -45.52 23.63
CA SER A 352 27.23 -46.76 23.83
C SER A 352 26.38 -47.77 24.59
N ALA A 353 26.45 -49.00 24.11
CA ALA A 353 25.83 -50.20 24.64
C ALA A 353 26.00 -50.40 26.16
N SER A 354 24.91 -50.79 26.81
CA SER A 354 24.94 -51.65 27.99
C SER A 354 23.91 -52.78 27.82
N GLU A 355 24.44 -53.97 27.56
CA GLU A 355 23.88 -55.31 27.82
C GLU A 355 23.21 -55.39 29.21
N THR A 356 22.21 -56.19 29.59
CA THR A 356 21.40 -57.36 29.12
C THR A 356 20.31 -57.58 30.23
N PRO A 357 19.42 -58.61 30.27
CA PRO A 357 19.19 -59.77 29.38
C PRO A 357 17.72 -60.08 28.98
N ASP A 358 17.62 -60.62 27.75
CA ASP A 358 16.90 -61.80 27.24
C ASP A 358 15.73 -62.45 28.03
N LEU A 359 14.63 -62.74 27.31
CA LEU A 359 13.97 -64.07 27.23
C LEU A 359 13.14 -64.20 25.92
N THR A 360 13.68 -64.94 24.94
CA THR A 360 13.11 -66.10 24.18
C THR A 360 11.62 -66.04 23.75
N ASP A 361 11.10 -66.39 22.55
CA ASP A 361 11.38 -67.43 21.52
C ASP A 361 10.33 -67.25 20.35
N PRO A 362 10.20 -68.07 19.27
CA PRO A 362 10.89 -67.95 17.96
C PRO A 362 10.00 -68.23 16.71
N ARG A 363 10.67 -68.33 15.53
CA ARG A 363 10.29 -69.04 14.26
C ARG A 363 9.27 -68.29 13.37
N ARG A 364 9.46 -68.04 12.07
CA ARG A 364 10.14 -68.69 10.92
C ARG A 364 10.44 -67.60 9.87
N ARG A 365 11.66 -67.43 9.36
CA ARG A 365 12.25 -68.04 8.14
C ARG A 365 11.38 -68.00 6.87
N PHE A 366 11.87 -67.34 5.82
CA PHE A 366 12.37 -67.88 4.52
C PHE A 366 12.28 -66.77 3.45
N PHE A 367 13.42 -66.21 3.01
CA PHE A 367 14.12 -66.48 1.73
C PHE A 367 13.38 -66.06 0.45
N SER A 368 13.99 -65.10 -0.28
CA SER A 368 14.44 -65.24 -1.69
C SER A 368 13.36 -64.84 -2.70
N SER A 369 13.59 -64.17 -3.83
CA SER A 369 14.73 -63.50 -4.47
C SER A 369 14.19 -62.91 -5.78
N ASP A 370 14.75 -61.76 -6.16
CA ASP A 370 15.09 -61.30 -7.53
C ASP A 370 14.06 -60.95 -8.62
N LYS A 371 14.25 -59.71 -9.10
CA LYS A 371 14.43 -59.21 -10.50
C LYS A 371 13.31 -59.34 -11.54
N SER A 372 12.78 -58.18 -11.97
CA SER A 372 12.98 -57.53 -13.30
C SER A 372 11.91 -57.95 -14.31
N SER A 373 11.34 -57.14 -15.21
CA SER A 373 11.57 -55.80 -15.76
C SER A 373 10.40 -55.46 -16.70
N ASN A 374 10.27 -54.17 -17.02
CA ASN A 374 9.78 -53.58 -18.28
C ASN A 374 8.27 -53.43 -18.61
N GLU A 375 8.02 -52.21 -19.11
CA GLU A 375 7.11 -51.77 -20.18
C GLU A 375 5.68 -51.29 -19.84
N SER A 376 5.52 -49.97 -19.94
CA SER A 376 4.32 -49.27 -20.47
C SER A 376 4.21 -49.55 -21.99
N PRO A 377 3.02 -49.50 -22.66
CA PRO A 377 2.32 -48.22 -22.90
C PRO A 377 0.76 -48.24 -23.10
N GLU A 378 0.20 -47.02 -23.03
CA GLU A 378 -0.92 -46.42 -23.80
C GLU A 378 -2.44 -46.76 -23.59
N LEU A 379 -3.16 -45.71 -23.13
CA LEU A 379 -4.39 -45.02 -23.63
C LEU A 379 -5.64 -45.79 -24.12
N PRO A 380 -6.85 -45.21 -23.89
CA PRO A 380 -7.51 -44.49 -25.00
C PRO A 380 -8.19 -43.14 -24.65
N PHE A 381 -8.06 -42.19 -25.57
CA PHE A 381 -8.86 -40.96 -25.79
C PHE A 381 -10.11 -41.36 -26.62
N GLN A 382 -11.36 -40.88 -26.44
CA GLN A 382 -11.93 -39.56 -26.74
C GLN A 382 -13.43 -39.55 -26.36
N ARG A 383 -13.96 -38.45 -25.81
CA ARG A 383 -14.99 -37.64 -26.51
C ARG A 383 -15.26 -36.29 -25.82
N LYS A 384 -15.22 -35.25 -26.66
CA LYS A 384 -15.52 -33.83 -26.38
C LYS A 384 -16.95 -33.62 -25.88
N ARG A 385 -17.14 -32.74 -24.90
CA ARG A 385 -18.37 -31.95 -24.74
C ARG A 385 -18.06 -30.54 -24.25
N LYS A 386 -18.69 -29.56 -24.91
CA LYS A 386 -18.59 -28.12 -24.68
C LYS A 386 -19.28 -27.70 -23.37
N THR A 387 -18.63 -26.75 -22.69
CA THR A 387 -19.16 -25.59 -21.94
C THR A 387 -20.41 -25.75 -21.06
N THR A 388 -20.19 -25.61 -19.75
CA THR A 388 -20.74 -24.54 -18.90
C THR A 388 -20.01 -24.64 -17.56
N ALA A 389 -19.15 -23.68 -17.24
CA ALA A 389 -18.52 -23.60 -15.93
C ALA A 389 -19.60 -23.19 -14.92
N VAL A 390 -20.02 -24.15 -14.09
CA VAL A 390 -20.91 -23.90 -12.96
C VAL A 390 -20.04 -23.31 -11.85
N TYR A 391 -20.24 -22.02 -11.55
CA TYR A 391 -19.65 -21.37 -10.40
C TYR A 391 -20.20 -22.01 -9.11
N PRO A 392 -19.37 -22.35 -8.11
CA PRO A 392 -19.89 -22.73 -6.81
C PRO A 392 -20.44 -21.47 -6.10
N ASP A 393 -21.69 -21.55 -5.63
CA ASP A 393 -22.27 -20.57 -4.71
C ASP A 393 -21.41 -20.51 -3.44
N PHE A 394 -20.61 -19.45 -3.30
CA PHE A 394 -19.74 -19.25 -2.14
C PHE A 394 -20.55 -18.75 -0.94
N HIS A 395 -20.47 -19.50 0.15
CA HIS A 395 -21.03 -19.19 1.46
C HIS A 395 -19.90 -18.98 2.46
N ILE A 396 -19.70 -17.75 2.91
CA ILE A 396 -18.75 -17.39 3.98
C ILE A 396 -19.42 -17.63 5.33
N LYS A 397 -18.86 -18.50 6.18
CA LYS A 397 -19.40 -18.82 7.53
C LYS A 397 -18.88 -17.86 8.61
N GLU A 398 -19.74 -17.61 9.58
CA GLU A 398 -19.78 -16.52 10.58
C GLU A 398 -18.66 -16.49 11.67
N GLU A 399 -17.67 -17.38 11.68
CA GLU A 399 -16.79 -17.52 12.86
C GLU A 399 -15.66 -16.47 13.01
N THR A 400 -15.55 -15.46 12.14
CA THR A 400 -14.47 -14.45 12.20
C THR A 400 -14.89 -12.98 12.04
N LEU A 401 -16.17 -12.63 12.05
CA LEU A 401 -16.60 -11.24 11.86
C LEU A 401 -16.97 -10.58 13.21
N PRO A 402 -16.10 -9.76 13.84
CA PRO A 402 -16.55 -8.89 14.91
C PRO A 402 -17.54 -7.87 14.34
N ALA A 403 -18.65 -7.65 15.06
CA ALA A 403 -19.74 -6.73 14.73
C ALA A 403 -19.24 -5.42 14.10
N TYR A 404 -19.35 -5.32 12.78
CA TYR A 404 -18.84 -4.22 11.96
C TYR A 404 -19.99 -3.36 11.45
N GLU A 405 -20.77 -2.80 12.36
CA GLU A 405 -21.75 -1.76 12.06
C GLU A 405 -21.37 -0.48 12.80
N LYS A 406 -21.11 0.59 12.01
CA LYS A 406 -20.65 1.95 12.37
C LYS A 406 -19.16 2.14 12.62
N ALA A 407 -18.35 2.10 11.55
CA ALA A 407 -17.06 2.79 11.52
C ALA A 407 -16.58 3.12 10.08
N ALA A 408 -17.37 3.82 9.27
CA ALA A 408 -16.77 4.65 8.21
C ALA A 408 -16.42 5.99 8.86
N THR A 409 -15.21 6.10 9.43
CA THR A 409 -14.79 7.33 10.13
C THR A 409 -14.34 8.44 9.18
N GLU A 410 -14.05 8.12 7.91
CA GLU A 410 -13.63 9.09 6.89
C GLU A 410 -14.64 9.18 5.75
N GLU A 411 -14.90 10.41 5.30
CA GLU A 411 -15.72 10.67 4.12
C GLU A 411 -15.09 10.05 2.87
N ALA A 412 -15.90 9.28 2.15
CA ALA A 412 -15.49 8.64 0.90
C ALA A 412 -15.38 9.68 -0.23
N ILE A 413 -14.50 9.44 -1.20
CA ILE A 413 -14.24 10.38 -2.30
C ILE A 413 -14.77 9.78 -3.60
N ALA A 414 -15.65 10.51 -4.29
CA ALA A 414 -16.18 10.13 -5.59
C ALA A 414 -15.20 10.48 -6.71
N ILE A 415 -15.09 9.57 -7.68
CA ILE A 415 -14.47 9.83 -8.98
C ILE A 415 -15.58 10.22 -9.94
N ILE A 416 -15.63 11.50 -10.30
CA ILE A 416 -16.72 12.09 -11.08
C ILE A 416 -16.36 12.35 -12.55
N GLY A 417 -15.08 12.27 -12.89
CA GLY A 417 -14.62 12.28 -14.29
C GLY A 417 -13.28 11.57 -14.42
N ILE A 418 -13.03 11.03 -15.60
CA ILE A 418 -11.82 10.26 -15.92
C ILE A 418 -11.43 10.42 -17.40
N SER A 419 -10.13 10.56 -17.66
CA SER A 419 -9.58 10.51 -19.02
C SER A 419 -8.17 9.94 -19.00
N GLY A 420 -7.72 9.40 -20.13
CA GLY A 420 -6.36 8.93 -20.31
C GLY A 420 -6.06 8.45 -21.72
N ARG A 421 -4.75 8.38 -22.03
CA ARG A 421 -4.18 7.78 -23.23
C ARG A 421 -3.12 6.77 -22.83
N TYR A 422 -3.19 5.59 -23.43
CA TYR A 422 -2.33 4.45 -23.13
C TYR A 422 -1.84 3.81 -24.43
N PRO A 423 -0.81 2.96 -24.39
CA PRO A 423 -0.29 2.32 -25.60
C PRO A 423 -1.37 1.65 -26.44
N MET A 424 -1.36 1.96 -27.75
CA MET A 424 -2.38 1.54 -28.73
C MET A 424 -3.83 1.92 -28.39
N ALA A 425 -4.05 2.93 -27.54
CA ALA A 425 -5.36 3.42 -27.14
C ALA A 425 -5.36 4.95 -26.91
N GLY A 426 -5.94 5.70 -27.86
CA GLY A 426 -6.07 7.15 -27.78
C GLY A 426 -7.19 7.63 -26.85
N ASN A 427 -8.02 6.72 -26.34
CA ASN A 427 -9.13 6.99 -25.42
C ASN A 427 -9.50 5.73 -24.60
N LEU A 428 -10.39 5.90 -23.62
CA LEU A 428 -10.78 4.83 -22.70
C LEU A 428 -11.61 3.71 -23.34
N THR A 429 -12.32 3.98 -24.44
CA THR A 429 -13.08 2.96 -25.18
C THR A 429 -12.13 1.99 -25.87
N GLU A 430 -11.14 2.51 -26.60
CA GLU A 430 -10.07 1.71 -27.21
C GLU A 430 -9.27 0.96 -26.15
N PHE A 431 -8.97 1.61 -25.02
CA PHE A 431 -8.26 0.97 -23.92
C PHE A 431 -9.05 -0.21 -23.35
N TRP A 432 -10.37 -0.05 -23.15
CA TRP A 432 -11.23 -1.14 -22.71
C TRP A 432 -11.25 -2.30 -23.70
N GLU A 433 -11.40 -2.05 -25.00
CA GLU A 433 -11.40 -3.13 -26.00
C GLU A 433 -10.06 -3.85 -26.07
N ASN A 434 -8.94 -3.13 -25.96
CA ASN A 434 -7.61 -3.75 -25.87
C ASN A 434 -7.47 -4.65 -24.62
N LEU A 435 -7.92 -4.17 -23.45
CA LEU A 435 -7.89 -4.94 -22.20
C LEU A 435 -8.78 -6.19 -22.27
N LYS A 436 -10.02 -6.03 -22.72
CA LYS A 436 -11.01 -7.10 -22.88
C LYS A 436 -10.53 -8.19 -23.84
N ALA A 437 -9.87 -7.80 -24.93
CA ALA A 437 -9.29 -8.72 -25.89
C ALA A 437 -7.99 -9.39 -25.41
N GLY A 438 -7.43 -8.97 -24.27
CA GLY A 438 -6.13 -9.45 -23.79
C GLY A 438 -4.98 -9.05 -24.74
N LYS A 439 -5.03 -7.84 -25.30
CA LYS A 439 -4.05 -7.36 -26.26
C LYS A 439 -2.75 -6.97 -25.58
N ASP A 440 -1.63 -7.49 -26.11
CA ASP A 440 -0.28 -7.04 -25.81
C ASP A 440 0.01 -5.79 -26.67
N CYS A 441 0.25 -4.66 -26.00
CA CYS A 441 0.45 -3.34 -26.59
C CYS A 441 1.92 -2.91 -26.55
N ILE A 442 2.85 -3.87 -26.47
CA ILE A 442 4.29 -3.62 -26.57
C ILE A 442 4.75 -3.63 -28.03
N SER A 443 5.57 -2.65 -28.40
CA SER A 443 6.23 -2.56 -29.72
C SER A 443 7.71 -2.27 -29.57
N GLU A 444 8.44 -2.26 -30.68
CA GLU A 444 9.77 -1.66 -30.72
C GLU A 444 9.69 -0.14 -30.56
N ILE A 445 10.80 0.49 -30.15
CA ILE A 445 10.92 1.96 -30.10
C ILE A 445 10.58 2.54 -31.48
N PRO A 446 9.52 3.37 -31.58
CA PRO A 446 9.10 3.94 -32.86
C PRO A 446 10.17 4.82 -33.50
N ALA A 447 10.23 4.82 -34.84
CA ALA A 447 11.20 5.60 -35.60
C ALA A 447 11.02 7.11 -35.47
N ASP A 448 9.84 7.58 -35.05
CA ASP A 448 9.56 8.98 -34.78
C ASP A 448 10.09 9.46 -33.40
N ARG A 449 10.58 8.54 -32.55
CA ARG A 449 11.24 8.86 -31.27
C ARG A 449 12.73 9.10 -31.46
N TRP A 450 13.46 8.03 -31.77
CA TRP A 450 14.87 8.04 -32.15
C TRP A 450 15.24 6.73 -32.84
N ASP A 451 16.32 6.75 -33.60
CA ASP A 451 16.88 5.53 -34.20
C ASP A 451 17.62 4.70 -33.13
N TYR A 452 16.90 3.73 -32.55
CA TYR A 452 17.44 2.91 -31.47
C TYR A 452 18.61 2.00 -31.92
N HIS A 453 18.77 1.73 -33.23
CA HIS A 453 19.86 0.90 -33.74
C HIS A 453 21.25 1.50 -33.44
N GLN A 454 21.33 2.82 -33.28
CA GLN A 454 22.57 3.51 -32.91
C GLN A 454 23.03 3.18 -31.49
N PHE A 455 22.09 2.85 -30.61
CA PHE A 455 22.30 2.59 -29.20
C PHE A 455 22.20 1.11 -28.83
N TYR A 456 21.64 0.27 -29.69
CA TYR A 456 21.35 -1.13 -29.38
C TYR A 456 22.56 -2.06 -29.52
N ASP A 457 22.69 -2.98 -28.58
CA ASP A 457 23.55 -4.17 -28.68
C ASP A 457 22.88 -5.30 -27.89
N ALA A 458 22.82 -6.52 -28.44
CA ALA A 458 22.18 -7.65 -27.76
C ALA A 458 22.99 -8.15 -26.54
N ASP A 459 24.29 -7.82 -26.48
CA ASP A 459 25.14 -8.14 -25.33
C ASP A 459 24.82 -7.20 -24.16
N LYS A 460 24.18 -7.75 -23.11
CA LYS A 460 23.85 -7.03 -21.87
C LYS A 460 25.06 -6.45 -21.14
N GLU A 461 26.26 -6.98 -21.39
CA GLU A 461 27.49 -6.51 -20.75
C GLU A 461 28.16 -5.36 -21.51
N LYS A 462 27.64 -5.00 -22.69
CA LYS A 462 28.18 -3.93 -23.51
C LYS A 462 27.90 -2.56 -22.89
N GLN A 463 28.95 -1.92 -22.39
CA GLN A 463 28.90 -0.57 -21.82
C GLN A 463 28.39 0.47 -22.82
N GLY A 464 27.49 1.36 -22.37
CA GLY A 464 26.97 2.46 -23.16
C GLY A 464 25.97 2.06 -24.27
N LYS A 465 25.43 0.83 -24.20
CA LYS A 465 24.42 0.31 -25.13
C LYS A 465 23.14 -0.07 -24.40
N ILE A 466 22.03 -0.06 -25.13
CA ILE A 466 20.74 -0.58 -24.68
C ILE A 466 20.62 -2.03 -25.16
N TYR A 467 20.22 -2.95 -24.27
CA TYR A 467 20.01 -4.36 -24.62
C TYR A 467 18.55 -4.68 -24.94
N THR A 468 17.64 -3.71 -24.76
CA THR A 468 16.24 -3.84 -25.11
C THR A 468 15.82 -2.72 -26.05
N LYS A 469 14.87 -3.04 -26.92
CA LYS A 469 14.26 -2.13 -27.89
C LYS A 469 12.75 -2.03 -27.69
N TRP A 470 12.22 -2.70 -26.66
CA TRP A 470 10.78 -2.86 -26.44
C TRP A 470 10.22 -1.77 -25.53
N GLY A 471 8.98 -1.36 -25.79
CA GLY A 471 8.26 -0.40 -24.97
C GLY A 471 6.76 -0.35 -25.32
N GLY A 472 5.94 0.13 -24.38
CA GLY A 472 4.57 0.53 -24.68
C GLY A 472 4.54 2.01 -25.01
N PHE A 473 4.18 2.40 -26.23
CA PHE A 473 4.24 3.79 -26.69
C PHE A 473 2.85 4.34 -27.00
N ILE A 474 2.62 5.61 -26.65
CA ILE A 474 1.44 6.34 -27.10
C ILE A 474 1.73 7.02 -28.44
N ASP A 475 0.71 7.16 -29.27
CA ASP A 475 0.85 7.90 -30.53
C ASP A 475 0.89 9.41 -30.27
N ASP A 476 1.43 10.17 -31.24
CA ASP A 476 1.30 11.63 -31.31
C ASP A 476 1.86 12.39 -30.08
N VAL A 477 2.92 11.88 -29.44
CA VAL A 477 3.57 12.50 -28.26
C VAL A 477 4.08 13.92 -28.52
N ASP A 478 4.41 14.23 -29.77
CA ASP A 478 4.93 15.52 -30.24
C ASP A 478 3.83 16.50 -30.66
N LYS A 479 2.60 16.02 -30.87
CA LYS A 479 1.46 16.85 -31.30
C LYS A 479 0.76 17.51 -30.11
N PHE A 480 0.31 18.75 -30.31
CA PHE A 480 -0.40 19.53 -29.29
C PHE A 480 -1.15 20.71 -29.94
N ASP A 481 -2.42 20.92 -29.58
CA ASP A 481 -3.18 22.08 -30.06
C ASP A 481 -2.87 23.33 -29.22
N ALA A 482 -1.70 23.93 -29.47
CA ALA A 482 -1.20 25.06 -28.68
C ALA A 482 -2.17 26.26 -28.68
N LEU A 483 -2.77 26.59 -29.82
CA LEU A 483 -3.65 27.75 -29.96
C LEU A 483 -5.00 27.55 -29.25
N PHE A 484 -5.44 26.31 -29.06
CA PHE A 484 -6.58 26.01 -28.20
C PHE A 484 -6.29 26.36 -26.73
N PHE A 485 -5.08 26.08 -26.26
CA PHE A 485 -4.64 26.36 -24.89
C PHE A 485 -4.05 27.77 -24.69
N ASN A 486 -4.20 28.67 -25.67
CA ASN A 486 -3.61 30.02 -25.65
C ASN A 486 -2.08 30.01 -25.47
N ILE A 487 -1.43 28.97 -25.97
CA ILE A 487 0.02 28.80 -26.00
C ILE A 487 0.50 29.10 -27.42
N THR A 488 1.55 29.91 -27.55
CA THR A 488 2.10 30.18 -28.89
C THR A 488 2.80 28.94 -29.43
N PRO A 489 2.81 28.67 -30.75
CA PRO A 489 3.51 27.52 -31.32
C PRO A 489 4.98 27.43 -30.87
N ARG A 490 5.65 28.60 -30.76
CA ARG A 490 7.03 28.71 -30.29
C ARG A 490 7.22 28.34 -28.81
N GLU A 491 6.24 28.62 -27.96
CA GLU A 491 6.26 28.17 -26.56
C GLU A 491 6.00 26.66 -26.49
N ALA A 492 5.07 26.14 -27.29
CA ALA A 492 4.77 24.70 -27.34
C ALA A 492 5.99 23.86 -27.76
N GLU A 493 6.80 24.34 -28.72
CA GLU A 493 8.03 23.70 -29.18
C GLU A 493 9.09 23.49 -28.07
N VAL A 494 9.08 24.29 -27.00
CA VAL A 494 10.03 24.14 -25.88
C VAL A 494 9.38 23.65 -24.58
N THR A 495 8.05 23.52 -24.58
CA THR A 495 7.28 22.99 -23.46
C THR A 495 7.41 21.48 -23.41
N ASP A 496 7.67 20.91 -22.24
CA ASP A 496 7.75 19.45 -22.08
C ASP A 496 6.49 18.75 -22.62
N PRO A 497 6.60 17.70 -23.47
CA PRO A 497 5.46 16.90 -23.92
C PRO A 497 4.57 16.39 -22.78
N GLN A 498 5.14 16.10 -21.61
CA GLN A 498 4.37 15.68 -20.43
C GLN A 498 3.40 16.75 -19.94
N GLU A 499 3.81 18.02 -19.98
CA GLU A 499 2.95 19.16 -19.62
C GLU A 499 1.81 19.31 -20.63
N ARG A 500 2.12 19.20 -21.92
CA ARG A 500 1.14 19.29 -23.03
C ARG A 500 0.07 18.21 -22.94
N LEU A 501 0.50 16.96 -22.82
CA LEU A 501 -0.39 15.79 -22.75
C LEU A 501 -1.25 15.81 -21.49
N PHE A 502 -0.69 16.19 -20.34
CA PHE A 502 -1.46 16.27 -19.10
C PHE A 502 -2.50 17.40 -19.15
N LEU A 503 -2.17 18.54 -19.78
CA LEU A 503 -3.13 19.63 -19.99
C LEU A 503 -4.31 19.22 -20.88
N GLU A 504 -4.07 18.52 -21.99
CA GLU A 504 -5.12 17.92 -22.82
C GLU A 504 -5.96 16.89 -22.06
N THR A 505 -5.31 16.05 -21.26
CA THR A 505 -5.99 15.02 -20.49
C THR A 505 -6.92 15.63 -19.45
N VAL A 506 -6.48 16.65 -18.72
CA VAL A 506 -7.31 17.35 -17.73
C VAL A 506 -8.48 18.07 -18.39
N TRP A 507 -8.31 18.64 -19.58
CA TRP A 507 -9.43 19.18 -20.35
C TRP A 507 -10.50 18.11 -20.58
N HIS A 508 -10.12 16.94 -21.11
CA HIS A 508 -11.06 15.84 -21.34
C HIS A 508 -11.64 15.25 -20.05
N THR A 509 -10.89 15.23 -18.95
CA THR A 509 -11.41 14.81 -17.64
C THR A 509 -12.52 15.74 -17.14
N LEU A 510 -12.42 17.05 -17.37
CA LEU A 510 -13.48 18.00 -17.02
C LEU A 510 -14.71 17.86 -17.93
N GLU A 511 -14.49 17.65 -19.24
CA GLU A 511 -15.58 17.35 -20.18
C GLU A 511 -16.34 16.10 -19.78
N ASP A 512 -15.63 15.01 -19.45
CA ASP A 512 -16.21 13.75 -18.98
C ASP A 512 -17.00 13.93 -17.68
N ALA A 513 -16.53 14.78 -16.77
CA ALA A 513 -17.25 15.11 -15.54
C ALA A 513 -18.47 16.02 -15.76
N GLY A 514 -18.67 16.58 -16.96
CA GLY A 514 -19.72 17.56 -17.25
C GLY A 514 -19.47 18.96 -16.68
N TYR A 515 -18.22 19.29 -16.34
CA TYR A 515 -17.85 20.61 -15.82
C TYR A 515 -17.20 21.47 -16.91
N SER A 516 -17.65 22.73 -17.01
CA SER A 516 -16.93 23.72 -17.79
C SER A 516 -15.83 24.37 -16.94
N LYS A 517 -14.84 24.97 -17.60
CA LYS A 517 -13.85 25.82 -16.92
C LYS A 517 -14.50 26.85 -16.00
N THR A 518 -15.57 27.51 -16.46
CA THR A 518 -16.21 28.61 -15.72
C THR A 518 -17.10 28.14 -14.59
N SER A 519 -17.67 26.92 -14.66
CA SER A 519 -18.47 26.38 -13.56
C SER A 519 -17.62 26.05 -12.32
N LEU A 520 -16.31 25.85 -12.49
CA LEU A 520 -15.36 25.61 -11.41
C LEU A 520 -14.67 26.88 -10.91
N TRP A 521 -14.93 28.04 -11.49
CA TRP A 521 -14.34 29.29 -11.01
C TRP A 521 -14.85 29.66 -9.62
N GLY A 522 -13.94 30.15 -8.76
CA GLY A 522 -14.25 30.48 -7.37
C GLY A 522 -14.27 29.27 -6.42
N HIS A 523 -14.20 28.05 -6.94
CA HIS A 523 -13.94 26.85 -6.14
C HIS A 523 -12.44 26.67 -5.92
N GLN A 524 -12.09 26.16 -4.73
CA GLN A 524 -10.71 25.72 -4.45
C GLN A 524 -10.46 24.39 -5.15
N VAL A 525 -10.09 24.44 -6.42
CA VAL A 525 -9.72 23.25 -7.20
C VAL A 525 -8.24 22.96 -7.02
N GLY A 526 -7.90 21.83 -6.43
CA GLY A 526 -6.52 21.35 -6.31
C GLY A 526 -6.05 20.57 -7.53
N VAL A 527 -4.76 20.57 -7.82
CA VAL A 527 -4.11 19.83 -8.91
C VAL A 527 -2.93 19.05 -8.34
N PHE A 528 -2.96 17.72 -8.49
CA PHE A 528 -1.93 16.81 -7.99
C PHE A 528 -1.50 15.88 -9.12
N VAL A 529 -0.24 15.96 -9.54
CA VAL A 529 0.27 15.16 -10.66
C VAL A 529 1.53 14.39 -10.29
N GLY A 530 1.51 13.09 -10.59
CA GLY A 530 2.71 12.26 -10.59
C GLY A 530 3.45 12.39 -11.92
N VAL A 531 4.71 12.80 -11.87
CA VAL A 531 5.56 12.95 -13.06
C VAL A 531 6.99 12.56 -12.71
N MET A 532 7.67 11.92 -13.66
CA MET A 532 9.10 11.63 -13.55
C MET A 532 9.77 11.85 -14.91
N TRP A 533 11.08 11.65 -14.97
CA TRP A 533 11.90 11.80 -16.19
C TRP A 533 11.84 13.20 -16.82
N GLY A 534 12.71 14.10 -16.36
CA GLY A 534 12.96 15.40 -16.99
C GLY A 534 13.94 15.29 -18.17
N GLU A 535 13.52 14.63 -19.25
CA GLU A 535 14.37 14.32 -20.39
C GLU A 535 14.45 15.44 -21.43
N TYR A 536 13.44 16.31 -21.51
CA TYR A 536 13.33 17.23 -22.64
C TYR A 536 14.46 18.26 -22.68
N GLN A 537 14.97 18.62 -21.50
CA GLN A 537 16.17 19.45 -21.34
C GLN A 537 17.45 18.84 -21.95
N LEU A 538 17.50 17.53 -22.22
CA LEU A 538 18.65 16.87 -22.83
C LEU A 538 18.85 17.25 -24.30
N PHE A 539 17.80 17.70 -24.99
CA PHE A 539 17.91 18.30 -26.31
C PHE A 539 18.50 19.71 -26.29
N GLY A 540 18.60 20.35 -25.11
CA GLY A 540 19.09 21.70 -24.95
C GLY A 540 20.51 21.93 -25.50
N PRO A 541 21.52 21.16 -25.06
CA PRO A 541 22.88 21.25 -25.59
C PRO A 541 22.96 21.08 -27.11
N GLU A 542 22.24 20.10 -27.66
CA GLU A 542 22.19 19.84 -29.11
C GLU A 542 21.58 21.03 -29.87
N ALA A 543 20.48 21.59 -29.35
CA ALA A 543 19.84 22.77 -29.90
C ALA A 543 20.80 23.97 -29.91
N VAL A 544 21.54 24.21 -28.81
CA VAL A 544 22.53 25.28 -28.73
C VAL A 544 23.67 25.08 -29.74
N PHE A 545 24.21 23.86 -29.86
CA PHE A 545 25.27 23.55 -30.83
C PHE A 545 24.80 23.71 -32.28
N ALA A 546 23.53 23.40 -32.56
CA ALA A 546 22.91 23.60 -33.87
C ALA A 546 22.46 25.06 -34.12
N GLY A 547 22.73 25.99 -33.19
CA GLY A 547 22.41 27.41 -33.33
C GLY A 547 20.94 27.76 -33.14
N TYR A 548 20.14 26.86 -32.54
CA TYR A 548 18.76 27.16 -32.20
C TYR A 548 18.70 28.12 -31.00
N PRO A 549 17.90 29.20 -31.10
CA PRO A 549 17.88 30.27 -30.10
C PRO A 549 17.08 29.93 -28.83
N MET A 550 16.43 28.76 -28.79
CA MET A 550 15.51 28.36 -27.73
C MET A 550 15.92 27.00 -27.18
N ILE A 551 15.88 26.86 -25.85
CA ILE A 551 16.35 25.67 -25.14
C ILE A 551 15.11 24.96 -24.56
N PRO A 552 14.75 23.76 -25.03
CA PRO A 552 13.72 22.93 -24.43
C PRO A 552 14.00 22.68 -22.94
N GLY A 553 12.96 22.62 -22.11
CA GLY A 553 13.13 22.45 -20.67
C GLY A 553 12.03 21.60 -20.05
N SER A 554 12.43 20.75 -19.10
CA SER A 554 11.51 19.98 -18.26
C SER A 554 11.34 20.67 -16.91
N SER A 555 10.10 20.95 -16.52
CA SER A 555 9.77 21.47 -15.20
C SER A 555 8.58 20.73 -14.64
N TYR A 556 8.81 19.84 -13.66
CA TYR A 556 7.74 19.05 -13.06
C TYR A 556 6.66 19.94 -12.45
N ALA A 557 7.05 21.02 -11.76
CA ALA A 557 6.11 21.99 -11.21
C ALA A 557 5.23 22.65 -12.28
N SER A 558 5.77 22.85 -13.49
CA SER A 558 5.01 23.42 -14.61
C SER A 558 3.88 22.50 -15.06
N VAL A 559 4.06 21.17 -14.98
CA VAL A 559 3.00 20.20 -15.28
C VAL A 559 1.77 20.45 -14.42
N ALA A 560 1.89 20.68 -13.10
CA ALA A 560 0.73 21.02 -12.27
C ALA A 560 0.26 22.48 -12.48
N ASN A 561 1.21 23.42 -12.45
CA ASN A 561 0.90 24.84 -12.41
C ASN A 561 0.30 25.36 -13.72
N ARG A 562 0.61 24.74 -14.87
CA ARG A 562 0.01 25.11 -16.15
C ARG A 562 -1.50 24.85 -16.17
N ILE A 563 -1.95 23.73 -15.59
CA ILE A 563 -3.38 23.44 -15.43
C ILE A 563 -4.01 24.51 -14.55
N SER A 564 -3.43 24.76 -13.37
CA SER A 564 -3.98 25.74 -12.43
C SER A 564 -4.08 27.13 -13.07
N TYR A 565 -3.05 27.54 -13.80
CA TYR A 565 -3.03 28.80 -14.54
C TYR A 565 -4.09 28.84 -15.65
N TYR A 566 -4.15 27.82 -16.51
CA TYR A 566 -5.04 27.84 -17.67
C TYR A 566 -6.53 27.80 -17.28
N PHE A 567 -6.88 26.96 -16.31
CA PHE A 567 -8.27 26.80 -15.86
C PHE A 567 -8.69 27.82 -14.79
N ASN A 568 -7.74 28.60 -14.24
CA ASN A 568 -7.94 29.52 -13.13
C ASN A 568 -8.36 28.79 -11.83
N PHE A 569 -7.64 27.73 -11.51
CA PHE A 569 -7.80 26.98 -10.26
C PHE A 569 -6.94 27.60 -9.15
N SER A 570 -7.49 27.67 -7.94
CA SER A 570 -6.88 28.37 -6.80
C SER A 570 -6.58 27.48 -5.58
N GLY A 571 -6.76 26.15 -5.70
CA GLY A 571 -6.33 25.18 -4.69
C GLY A 571 -4.84 24.83 -4.76
N PRO A 572 -4.39 23.85 -3.96
CA PRO A 572 -3.00 23.36 -4.02
C PRO A 572 -2.63 22.85 -5.41
N SER A 573 -1.44 23.20 -5.90
CA SER A 573 -0.96 22.82 -7.24
C SER A 573 0.43 22.17 -7.11
N ILE A 574 0.47 20.85 -7.19
CA ILE A 574 1.62 20.04 -6.77
C ILE A 574 1.97 19.00 -7.84
N ALA A 575 3.24 19.01 -8.24
CA ALA A 575 3.85 17.92 -8.97
C ALA A 575 4.80 17.16 -8.04
N LEU A 576 4.83 15.83 -8.14
CA LEU A 576 5.66 14.97 -7.30
C LEU A 576 6.24 13.79 -8.06
N ASP A 577 7.40 13.34 -7.56
CA ASP A 577 8.12 12.17 -8.04
C ASP A 577 8.40 11.25 -6.85
N THR A 578 7.58 10.20 -6.71
CA THR A 578 7.85 9.05 -5.84
C THR A 578 8.19 7.81 -6.69
N MET A 579 8.78 8.03 -7.87
CA MET A 579 9.03 7.03 -8.90
C MET A 579 7.72 6.37 -9.37
N CYS A 580 7.68 5.05 -9.48
CA CYS A 580 6.55 4.28 -10.01
C CYS A 580 5.23 4.44 -9.23
N SER A 581 5.26 4.94 -7.99
CA SER A 581 4.05 5.17 -7.19
C SER A 581 3.42 6.57 -7.36
N SER A 582 4.04 7.45 -8.14
CA SER A 582 3.73 8.89 -8.17
C SER A 582 2.26 9.23 -8.42
N SER A 583 1.61 8.63 -9.43
CA SER A 583 0.19 8.94 -9.73
C SER A 583 -0.77 8.54 -8.61
N ILE A 584 -0.57 7.39 -7.95
CA ILE A 584 -1.41 7.02 -6.80
C ILE A 584 -1.07 7.88 -5.58
N THR A 585 0.20 8.24 -5.36
CA THR A 585 0.57 9.22 -4.33
C THR A 585 -0.14 10.56 -4.56
N ALA A 586 -0.21 11.03 -5.80
CA ALA A 586 -0.94 12.24 -6.16
C ALA A 586 -2.44 12.14 -5.86
N ILE A 587 -3.07 11.01 -6.19
CA ILE A 587 -4.48 10.73 -5.84
C ILE A 587 -4.68 10.67 -4.32
N HIS A 588 -3.75 10.05 -3.58
CA HIS A 588 -3.80 10.01 -2.13
C HIS A 588 -3.78 11.43 -1.54
N LEU A 589 -2.84 12.29 -1.98
CA LEU A 589 -2.76 13.68 -1.51
C LEU A 589 -3.98 14.50 -1.90
N ALA A 590 -4.54 14.29 -3.10
CA ALA A 590 -5.80 14.91 -3.49
C ALA A 590 -6.95 14.51 -2.56
N CYS A 591 -7.07 13.21 -2.21
CA CYS A 591 -8.05 12.74 -1.25
C CYS A 591 -7.86 13.39 0.13
N GLN A 592 -6.61 13.52 0.61
CA GLN A 592 -6.33 14.19 1.88
C GLN A 592 -6.73 15.68 1.83
N SER A 593 -6.38 16.38 0.75
CA SER A 593 -6.72 17.79 0.55
C SER A 593 -8.23 18.04 0.54
N LEU A 594 -9.01 17.13 -0.08
CA LEU A 594 -10.47 17.17 -0.06
C LEU A 594 -11.04 16.94 1.35
N ARG A 595 -10.52 15.95 2.09
CA ARG A 595 -10.97 15.64 3.46
C ARG A 595 -10.63 16.76 4.46
N LEU A 596 -9.50 17.43 4.26
CA LEU A 596 -9.08 18.57 5.08
C LEU A 596 -9.79 19.88 4.68
N GLY A 597 -10.51 19.90 3.56
CA GLY A 597 -11.19 21.08 3.03
C GLY A 597 -10.25 22.13 2.41
N GLU A 598 -8.99 21.78 2.16
CA GLU A 598 -8.05 22.61 1.39
C GLU A 598 -8.44 22.68 -0.08
N SER A 599 -9.02 21.59 -0.60
CA SER A 599 -9.66 21.50 -1.92
C SER A 599 -11.14 21.20 -1.74
N GLN A 600 -11.99 21.75 -2.62
CA GLN A 600 -13.40 21.39 -2.74
C GLN A 600 -13.64 20.38 -3.87
N VAL A 601 -12.80 20.47 -4.89
CA VAL A 601 -12.70 19.57 -6.05
C VAL A 601 -11.20 19.38 -6.29
N ALA A 602 -10.77 18.22 -6.75
CA ALA A 602 -9.36 18.00 -7.04
C ALA A 602 -9.15 17.22 -8.34
N VAL A 603 -8.24 17.69 -9.17
CA VAL A 603 -7.68 16.95 -10.30
C VAL A 603 -6.48 16.16 -9.79
N ALA A 604 -6.47 14.86 -10.05
CA ALA A 604 -5.34 14.01 -9.69
C ALA A 604 -4.98 13.04 -10.82
N GLY A 605 -3.70 12.74 -11.01
CA GLY A 605 -3.30 11.84 -12.09
C GLY A 605 -1.80 11.66 -12.22
N GLY A 606 -1.36 11.25 -13.41
CA GLY A 606 0.05 11.19 -13.75
C GLY A 606 0.31 11.07 -15.23
N VAL A 607 1.54 11.38 -15.60
CA VAL A 607 2.04 11.37 -16.98
C VAL A 607 3.46 10.81 -17.01
N ASN A 608 3.74 10.00 -18.02
CA ASN A 608 5.05 9.44 -18.31
C ASN A 608 5.20 9.20 -19.81
N VAL A 609 6.27 9.70 -20.42
CA VAL A 609 6.62 9.43 -21.82
C VAL A 609 8.12 9.14 -21.94
N SER A 610 8.55 8.58 -23.06
CA SER A 610 9.95 8.29 -23.37
C SER A 610 10.36 9.09 -24.60
N ILE A 611 11.13 10.16 -24.38
CA ILE A 611 11.44 11.12 -25.46
C ILE A 611 12.91 11.14 -25.83
N HIS A 612 13.79 10.55 -25.02
CA HIS A 612 15.24 10.56 -25.28
C HIS A 612 15.87 9.18 -25.02
N PRO A 613 16.87 8.73 -25.81
CA PRO A 613 17.53 7.43 -25.61
C PRO A 613 18.21 7.26 -24.25
N GLN A 614 18.54 8.38 -23.58
CA GLN A 614 19.19 8.39 -22.27
C GLN A 614 18.42 7.61 -21.21
N LYS A 615 17.08 7.65 -21.20
CA LYS A 615 16.27 6.84 -20.29
C LYS A 615 16.51 5.35 -20.49
N TYR A 616 16.44 4.86 -21.73
CA TYR A 616 16.70 3.44 -22.01
C TYR A 616 18.14 3.04 -21.65
N LEU A 617 19.12 3.91 -21.88
CA LEU A 617 20.51 3.67 -21.44
C LEU A 617 20.61 3.53 -19.92
N GLN A 618 19.93 4.38 -19.15
CA GLN A 618 19.92 4.32 -17.68
C GLN A 618 19.19 3.07 -17.17
N LEU A 619 18.06 2.70 -17.78
CA LEU A 619 17.30 1.51 -17.42
C LEU A 619 18.10 0.22 -17.70
N CYS A 620 18.77 0.14 -18.85
CA CYS A 620 19.65 -0.99 -19.17
C CYS A 620 20.89 -1.02 -18.27
N GLN A 621 21.52 0.12 -18.00
CA GLN A 621 22.66 0.18 -17.08
C GLN A 621 22.27 -0.30 -15.67
N GLY A 622 21.07 0.04 -15.20
CA GLY A 622 20.51 -0.41 -13.93
C GLY A 622 19.95 -1.83 -13.92
N ARG A 623 19.96 -2.53 -15.08
CA ARG A 623 19.32 -3.85 -15.29
C ARG A 623 17.83 -3.89 -14.88
N PHE A 624 17.11 -2.79 -15.09
CA PHE A 624 15.67 -2.73 -14.80
C PHE A 624 14.82 -3.22 -15.97
N ALA A 625 15.32 -3.09 -17.20
CA ALA A 625 14.55 -3.36 -18.39
C ALA A 625 14.49 -4.86 -18.71
N SER A 626 13.31 -5.35 -19.09
CA SER A 626 13.09 -6.72 -19.55
C SER A 626 13.84 -6.99 -20.85
N SER A 627 14.55 -8.11 -20.92
CA SER A 627 15.21 -8.54 -22.15
C SER A 627 14.28 -9.26 -23.13
N GLU A 628 13.17 -9.78 -22.63
CA GLU A 628 12.17 -10.48 -23.44
C GLU A 628 11.12 -9.55 -24.03
N GLY A 629 11.11 -8.27 -23.63
CA GLY A 629 10.12 -7.31 -24.12
C GLY A 629 8.72 -7.54 -23.59
N ARG A 630 8.58 -8.19 -22.43
CA ARG A 630 7.29 -8.39 -21.75
C ARG A 630 7.38 -8.20 -20.24
N CYS A 631 6.27 -7.80 -19.63
CA CYS A 631 6.09 -7.80 -18.18
C CYS A 631 5.36 -9.10 -17.78
N GLY A 632 6.11 -10.10 -17.31
CA GLY A 632 5.56 -11.41 -16.92
C GLY A 632 4.86 -11.42 -15.56
N SER A 633 3.96 -10.47 -15.31
CA SER A 633 3.28 -10.30 -14.00
C SER A 633 2.64 -11.61 -13.54
N PHE A 634 3.18 -12.20 -12.47
CA PHE A 634 2.82 -13.49 -11.88
C PHE A 634 3.07 -14.73 -12.74
N GLY A 635 3.66 -14.56 -13.92
CA GLY A 635 4.08 -15.63 -14.81
C GLY A 635 5.47 -16.19 -14.47
N GLU A 636 5.79 -17.35 -15.02
CA GLU A 636 7.13 -17.93 -14.93
C GLU A 636 8.17 -17.06 -15.65
N GLY A 637 9.28 -16.75 -14.96
CA GLY A 637 10.38 -15.98 -15.51
C GLY A 637 10.32 -14.49 -15.17
N GLY A 638 10.85 -13.65 -16.08
CA GLY A 638 10.86 -12.19 -15.94
C GLY A 638 12.12 -11.62 -15.29
N ASP A 639 12.97 -10.98 -16.09
CA ASP A 639 14.25 -10.39 -15.67
C ASP A 639 14.23 -8.85 -15.53
N GLY A 640 13.06 -8.24 -15.64
CA GLY A 640 12.85 -6.80 -15.58
C GLY A 640 11.44 -6.44 -16.06
N TYR A 641 11.17 -5.15 -16.21
CA TYR A 641 9.91 -4.65 -16.76
C TYR A 641 10.12 -4.00 -18.13
N VAL A 642 9.06 -3.88 -18.93
CA VAL A 642 9.08 -3.14 -20.19
C VAL A 642 8.69 -1.69 -19.91
N PRO A 643 9.50 -0.68 -20.29
CA PRO A 643 9.12 0.72 -20.13
C PRO A 643 7.83 1.03 -20.89
N GLY A 644 6.91 1.74 -20.25
CA GLY A 644 5.64 2.15 -20.84
C GLY A 644 5.46 3.66 -20.80
N GLU A 645 4.67 4.17 -21.73
CA GLU A 645 4.15 5.52 -21.74
C GLU A 645 2.70 5.51 -21.24
N GLY A 646 2.20 6.68 -20.86
CA GLY A 646 0.80 6.85 -20.50
C GLY A 646 0.53 8.17 -19.82
N VAL A 647 -0.71 8.62 -19.95
CA VAL A 647 -1.23 9.79 -19.24
C VAL A 647 -2.65 9.50 -18.80
N GLY A 648 -3.01 9.96 -17.59
CA GLY A 648 -4.37 9.87 -17.11
C GLY A 648 -4.65 10.87 -16.00
N ALA A 649 -5.92 11.28 -15.88
CA ALA A 649 -6.39 12.14 -14.81
C ALA A 649 -7.82 11.79 -14.39
N VAL A 650 -8.11 12.00 -13.11
CA VAL A 650 -9.43 11.89 -12.50
C VAL A 650 -9.83 13.20 -11.83
N LEU A 651 -11.12 13.51 -11.88
CA LEU A 651 -11.74 14.59 -11.11
C LEU A 651 -12.39 14.00 -9.86
N LEU A 652 -12.02 14.54 -8.71
CA LEU A 652 -12.37 14.02 -7.40
C LEU A 652 -13.19 15.03 -6.61
N LYS A 653 -14.21 14.55 -5.89
CA LYS A 653 -15.06 15.35 -5.00
C LYS A 653 -15.46 14.51 -3.78
N PRO A 654 -15.70 15.10 -2.59
CA PRO A 654 -16.30 14.35 -1.49
C PRO A 654 -17.64 13.74 -1.93
N LEU A 655 -17.86 12.45 -1.62
CA LEU A 655 -19.00 11.69 -2.14
C LEU A 655 -20.33 12.37 -1.84
N SER A 656 -20.48 12.95 -0.63
CA SER A 656 -21.70 13.65 -0.24
C SER A 656 -22.04 14.81 -1.17
N ARG A 657 -21.02 15.57 -1.60
CA ARG A 657 -21.19 16.68 -2.55
C ARG A 657 -21.43 16.18 -3.97
N ALA A 658 -20.73 15.12 -4.40
CA ALA A 658 -20.96 14.55 -5.72
C ALA A 658 -22.42 14.10 -5.90
N VAL A 659 -22.98 13.44 -4.88
CA VAL A 659 -24.40 13.06 -4.86
C VAL A 659 -25.31 14.29 -4.83
N SER A 660 -24.99 15.28 -4.01
CA SER A 660 -25.78 16.53 -3.92
C SER A 660 -25.80 17.31 -5.24
N ASP A 661 -24.69 17.31 -5.96
CA ASP A 661 -24.52 18.06 -7.20
C ASP A 661 -25.06 17.29 -8.43
N GLY A 662 -25.49 16.03 -8.23
CA GLY A 662 -26.00 15.17 -9.31
C GLY A 662 -24.91 14.68 -10.25
N ASP A 663 -23.66 14.61 -9.77
CA ASP A 663 -22.52 14.18 -10.57
C ASP A 663 -22.67 12.70 -11.00
N HIS A 664 -22.17 12.37 -12.20
CA HIS A 664 -21.96 10.97 -12.56
C HIS A 664 -20.79 10.41 -11.73
N ILE A 665 -21.01 9.31 -11.02
CA ILE A 665 -19.99 8.70 -10.15
C ILE A 665 -19.57 7.37 -10.75
N TYR A 666 -18.32 7.31 -11.23
CA TYR A 666 -17.73 6.10 -11.80
C TYR A 666 -17.41 5.06 -10.72
N ALA A 667 -16.79 5.53 -9.64
CA ALA A 667 -16.36 4.70 -8.52
C ALA A 667 -16.10 5.58 -7.28
N VAL A 668 -15.93 4.92 -6.14
CA VAL A 668 -15.69 5.57 -4.84
C VAL A 668 -14.37 5.09 -4.26
N ILE A 669 -13.47 6.04 -3.95
CA ILE A 669 -12.27 5.77 -3.17
C ILE A 669 -12.66 5.74 -1.70
N ARG A 670 -12.65 4.54 -1.12
CA ARG A 670 -13.02 4.31 0.28
C ARG A 670 -11.91 4.70 1.24
N GLY A 671 -10.66 4.52 0.83
CA GLY A 671 -9.50 4.93 1.62
C GLY A 671 -8.19 4.67 0.91
N SER A 672 -7.15 5.30 1.44
CA SER A 672 -5.77 5.12 1.00
C SER A 672 -4.79 5.38 2.13
N SER A 673 -3.62 4.77 2.01
CA SER A 673 -2.49 5.01 2.90
C SER A 673 -1.20 5.05 2.09
N LEU A 674 -0.21 5.72 2.65
CA LEU A 674 1.13 5.88 2.10
C LEU A 674 2.18 5.56 3.19
N ASN A 675 3.25 4.84 2.84
CA ASN A 675 4.40 4.62 3.73
C ASN A 675 5.73 4.47 2.96
N HIS A 676 6.81 4.17 3.68
CA HIS A 676 8.11 3.83 3.09
C HIS A 676 8.59 2.45 3.55
N GLY A 677 9.31 1.74 2.68
CA GLY A 677 9.93 0.45 2.98
C GLY A 677 11.03 0.45 4.04
N GLY A 678 11.37 1.61 4.63
CA GLY A 678 12.51 1.75 5.52
C GLY A 678 13.83 1.32 4.86
N LYS A 679 14.74 0.75 5.66
CA LYS A 679 15.99 0.18 5.18
C LYS A 679 15.81 -1.30 4.79
N THR A 680 16.34 -1.70 3.64
CA THR A 680 16.34 -3.07 3.12
C THR A 680 17.74 -3.41 2.58
N ASN A 681 17.95 -4.67 2.15
CA ASN A 681 19.23 -5.18 1.64
C ASN A 681 19.73 -4.48 0.35
N GLY A 682 18.98 -3.53 -0.21
CA GLY A 682 19.39 -2.70 -1.34
C GLY A 682 18.38 -1.58 -1.57
N TYR A 683 18.83 -0.44 -2.11
CA TYR A 683 17.98 0.75 -2.26
C TYR A 683 16.68 0.48 -3.05
N THR A 684 16.72 -0.44 -4.01
CA THR A 684 15.59 -0.81 -4.86
C THR A 684 14.88 -2.10 -4.45
N VAL A 685 15.29 -2.69 -3.32
CA VAL A 685 14.73 -3.96 -2.85
C VAL A 685 13.46 -3.69 -2.05
N PRO A 686 12.30 -4.27 -2.44
CA PRO A 686 11.03 -4.05 -1.74
C PRO A 686 11.01 -4.67 -0.34
N ASN A 687 10.12 -4.16 0.52
CA ASN A 687 9.94 -4.64 1.88
C ASN A 687 8.53 -5.24 2.08
N PRO A 688 8.39 -6.58 2.16
CA PRO A 688 7.07 -7.22 2.29
C PRO A 688 6.36 -6.83 3.59
N ASN A 689 7.09 -6.60 4.68
CA ASN A 689 6.49 -6.21 5.96
C ASN A 689 5.92 -4.79 5.92
N ALA A 690 6.62 -3.86 5.24
CA ALA A 690 6.12 -2.50 5.04
C ALA A 690 4.90 -2.47 4.12
N GLN A 691 4.89 -3.28 3.05
CA GLN A 691 3.71 -3.44 2.19
C GLN A 691 2.53 -4.04 2.96
N ALA A 692 2.75 -5.07 3.78
CA ALA A 692 1.71 -5.66 4.61
C ALA A 692 1.14 -4.65 5.62
N ALA A 693 2.00 -3.85 6.28
CA ALA A 693 1.59 -2.81 7.21
C ALA A 693 0.74 -1.73 6.53
N LEU A 694 1.12 -1.32 5.31
CA LEU A 694 0.39 -0.37 4.48
C LEU A 694 -1.03 -0.86 4.16
N ILE A 695 -1.14 -2.06 3.60
CA ILE A 695 -2.42 -2.64 3.18
C ILE A 695 -3.33 -2.84 4.41
N SER A 696 -2.76 -3.35 5.51
CA SER A 696 -3.50 -3.53 6.77
C SER A 696 -4.00 -2.20 7.36
N ASP A 697 -3.24 -1.11 7.18
CA ASP A 697 -3.65 0.22 7.62
C ASP A 697 -4.86 0.73 6.84
N VAL A 698 -4.88 0.59 5.51
CA VAL A 698 -6.04 0.96 4.68
C VAL A 698 -7.27 0.14 5.04
N ILE A 699 -7.11 -1.18 5.21
CA ILE A 699 -8.21 -2.07 5.62
C ILE A 699 -8.80 -1.59 6.97
N ARG A 700 -7.95 -1.30 7.97
CA ARG A 700 -8.41 -0.81 9.27
C ARG A 700 -9.09 0.56 9.19
N LYS A 701 -8.54 1.50 8.40
CA LYS A 701 -9.10 2.86 8.23
C LYS A 701 -10.46 2.85 7.55
N THR A 702 -10.63 2.01 6.52
CA THR A 702 -11.87 1.93 5.75
C THR A 702 -12.94 1.08 6.43
N GLY A 703 -12.50 0.18 7.31
CA GLY A 703 -13.35 -0.80 7.94
C GLY A 703 -13.98 -1.81 6.98
N ILE A 704 -13.39 -1.98 5.80
CA ILE A 704 -13.84 -2.94 4.82
C ILE A 704 -13.31 -4.33 5.22
N ALA A 705 -14.22 -5.29 5.36
CA ALA A 705 -13.84 -6.69 5.57
C ALA A 705 -13.05 -7.21 4.36
N PRO A 706 -11.80 -7.69 4.51
CA PRO A 706 -10.98 -8.11 3.37
C PRO A 706 -11.59 -9.22 2.51
N GLY A 707 -12.41 -10.10 3.10
CA GLY A 707 -13.17 -11.12 2.36
C GLY A 707 -14.16 -10.55 1.34
N THR A 708 -14.45 -9.26 1.38
CA THR A 708 -15.30 -8.57 0.38
C THR A 708 -14.50 -7.90 -0.74
N ILE A 709 -13.17 -7.87 -0.63
CA ILE A 709 -12.29 -7.38 -1.69
C ILE A 709 -12.07 -8.55 -2.66
N SER A 710 -12.72 -8.48 -3.82
CA SER A 710 -12.75 -9.57 -4.80
C SER A 710 -11.74 -9.41 -5.94
N TYR A 711 -11.08 -8.25 -6.02
CA TYR A 711 -10.05 -7.98 -7.03
C TYR A 711 -8.85 -7.23 -6.43
N LEU A 712 -7.66 -7.53 -6.92
CA LEU A 712 -6.45 -6.76 -6.65
C LEU A 712 -5.77 -6.40 -7.96
N GLU A 713 -5.60 -5.10 -8.17
CA GLU A 713 -4.70 -4.57 -9.18
C GLU A 713 -3.34 -4.34 -8.51
N ALA A 714 -2.43 -5.27 -8.75
CA ALA A 714 -1.11 -5.26 -8.13
C ALA A 714 -0.18 -4.25 -8.78
N HIS A 715 0.92 -3.93 -8.10
CA HIS A 715 2.03 -3.28 -8.75
C HIS A 715 2.64 -4.21 -9.80
N GLY A 716 2.88 -5.48 -9.47
CA GLY A 716 3.06 -6.61 -10.39
C GLY A 716 3.96 -6.30 -11.58
N THR A 717 5.25 -6.07 -11.34
CA THR A 717 6.24 -5.76 -12.39
C THR A 717 6.62 -6.96 -13.25
N GLY A 718 6.28 -8.18 -12.85
CA GLY A 718 6.62 -9.38 -13.60
C GLY A 718 8.07 -9.81 -13.43
N THR A 719 8.62 -9.63 -12.22
CA THR A 719 9.99 -10.08 -11.90
C THR A 719 9.96 -11.33 -11.05
N VAL A 720 10.95 -12.22 -11.24
CA VAL A 720 11.06 -13.50 -10.51
C VAL A 720 10.93 -13.35 -8.99
N LEU A 721 11.45 -12.26 -8.41
CA LEU A 721 11.43 -12.01 -6.95
C LEU A 721 10.46 -10.92 -6.51
N GLY A 722 10.22 -9.88 -7.31
CA GLY A 722 9.35 -8.77 -6.92
C GLY A 722 7.90 -9.20 -6.73
N ASP A 723 7.39 -10.05 -7.63
CA ASP A 723 6.02 -10.52 -7.57
C ASP A 723 5.78 -11.43 -6.35
N PRO A 724 6.65 -12.42 -6.02
CA PRO A 724 6.57 -13.11 -4.74
C PRO A 724 6.60 -12.19 -3.51
N ILE A 725 7.43 -11.14 -3.52
CA ILE A 725 7.52 -10.20 -2.37
C ILE A 725 6.18 -9.46 -2.18
N GLU A 726 5.58 -9.00 -3.28
CA GLU A 726 4.27 -8.34 -3.25
C GLU A 726 3.16 -9.29 -2.77
N ILE A 727 3.11 -10.53 -3.29
CA ILE A 727 2.13 -11.53 -2.85
C ILE A 727 2.31 -11.86 -1.36
N THR A 728 3.56 -11.99 -0.88
CA THR A 728 3.84 -12.18 0.54
C THR A 728 3.32 -11.02 1.39
N GLY A 729 3.53 -9.77 0.94
CA GLY A 729 2.98 -8.59 1.61
C GLY A 729 1.45 -8.60 1.69
N LEU A 730 0.79 -8.90 0.57
CA LEU A 730 -0.66 -9.06 0.48
C LEU A 730 -1.18 -10.20 1.37
N LEU A 731 -0.52 -11.36 1.35
CA LEU A 731 -0.89 -12.53 2.14
C LEU A 731 -0.82 -12.23 3.63
N LYS A 732 0.25 -11.57 4.09
CA LYS A 732 0.42 -11.13 5.49
C LYS A 732 -0.69 -10.17 5.91
N ALA A 733 -1.06 -9.22 5.04
CA ALA A 733 -2.13 -8.28 5.34
C ALA A 733 -3.51 -8.97 5.39
N PHE A 734 -3.83 -9.84 4.44
CA PHE A 734 -5.16 -10.48 4.35
C PHE A 734 -5.34 -11.58 5.39
N ARG A 735 -4.32 -12.40 5.68
CA ARG A 735 -4.41 -13.49 6.68
C ARG A 735 -4.64 -12.99 8.10
N ALA A 736 -4.34 -11.72 8.38
CA ALA A 736 -4.71 -11.10 9.65
C ALA A 736 -6.23 -10.96 9.84
N PHE A 737 -7.03 -11.08 8.78
CA PHE A 737 -8.48 -10.85 8.80
C PHE A 737 -9.32 -12.01 8.22
N THR A 738 -8.78 -12.82 7.31
CA THR A 738 -9.51 -13.93 6.68
C THR A 738 -8.61 -15.15 6.43
N GLN A 739 -9.20 -16.34 6.56
CA GLN A 739 -8.57 -17.62 6.24
C GLN A 739 -9.06 -18.20 4.89
N GLU A 740 -9.94 -17.49 4.20
CA GLU A 740 -10.45 -17.93 2.91
C GLU A 740 -9.36 -17.94 1.84
N LYS A 741 -9.46 -18.92 0.96
CA LYS A 741 -8.51 -19.17 -0.13
C LYS A 741 -9.24 -19.04 -1.46
N GLN A 742 -8.51 -18.65 -2.51
CA GLN A 742 -8.98 -18.70 -3.90
C GLN A 742 -10.30 -17.96 -4.17
N TYR A 743 -10.49 -16.78 -3.57
CA TYR A 743 -11.70 -15.97 -3.79
C TYR A 743 -11.42 -14.60 -4.42
N CYS A 744 -10.21 -14.06 -4.24
CA CYS A 744 -9.84 -12.75 -4.75
C CYS A 744 -9.02 -12.91 -6.04
N SER A 745 -9.52 -12.39 -7.15
CA SER A 745 -8.76 -12.34 -8.39
C SER A 745 -7.64 -11.29 -8.27
N ILE A 746 -6.49 -11.53 -8.91
CA ILE A 746 -5.37 -10.58 -8.98
C ILE A 746 -4.86 -10.42 -10.40
N GLY A 747 -4.45 -9.21 -10.76
CA GLY A 747 -3.88 -8.90 -12.07
C GLY A 747 -2.96 -7.68 -12.08
N SER A 748 -2.39 -7.39 -13.25
CA SER A 748 -1.58 -6.20 -13.49
C SER A 748 -1.71 -5.73 -14.94
N VAL A 749 -2.10 -4.47 -15.12
CA VAL A 749 -2.19 -3.77 -16.41
C VAL A 749 -0.84 -3.71 -17.15
N LYS A 750 0.27 -3.86 -16.41
CA LYS A 750 1.61 -3.79 -16.99
C LYS A 750 1.90 -4.92 -17.98
N SER A 751 1.19 -6.04 -17.84
CA SER A 751 1.24 -7.14 -18.80
C SER A 751 0.66 -6.76 -20.17
N ASN A 752 -0.22 -5.75 -20.24
CA ASN A 752 -0.80 -5.26 -21.50
C ASN A 752 0.01 -4.10 -22.10
N ILE A 753 0.39 -3.12 -21.28
CA ILE A 753 0.91 -1.82 -21.79
C ILE A 753 2.35 -1.50 -21.35
N GLY A 754 3.02 -2.44 -20.67
CA GLY A 754 4.28 -2.17 -20.01
C GLY A 754 4.10 -1.35 -18.73
N HIS A 755 5.22 -1.01 -18.11
CA HIS A 755 5.21 -0.21 -16.90
C HIS A 755 5.25 1.28 -17.25
N SER A 756 4.10 1.97 -17.19
CA SER A 756 3.99 3.42 -17.41
C SER A 756 4.59 4.30 -16.30
N GLU A 757 5.57 3.79 -15.55
CA GLU A 757 6.31 4.43 -14.45
C GLU A 757 5.46 5.37 -13.56
N SER A 758 5.68 6.69 -13.58
CA SER A 758 4.88 7.66 -12.78
C SER A 758 3.38 7.61 -13.06
N ALA A 759 2.97 7.23 -14.28
CA ALA A 759 1.59 7.07 -14.73
C ALA A 759 1.05 5.63 -14.57
N ALA A 760 1.86 4.68 -14.07
CA ALA A 760 1.43 3.28 -13.93
C ALA A 760 0.25 3.11 -12.97
N GLY A 761 0.22 3.93 -11.92
CA GLY A 761 -0.86 3.97 -10.95
C GLY A 761 -2.20 4.41 -11.53
N ILE A 762 -2.20 5.50 -12.30
CA ILE A 762 -3.44 5.97 -12.94
C ILE A 762 -3.91 5.00 -14.03
N ALA A 763 -3.01 4.33 -14.77
CA ALA A 763 -3.39 3.27 -15.69
C ALA A 763 -4.10 2.09 -14.99
N ALA A 764 -3.55 1.67 -13.84
CA ALA A 764 -4.15 0.65 -12.98
C ALA A 764 -5.55 1.07 -12.46
N LEU A 765 -5.69 2.31 -11.99
CA LEU A 765 -6.97 2.86 -11.55
C LEU A 765 -8.00 2.88 -12.69
N THR A 766 -7.61 3.35 -13.87
CA THR A 766 -8.48 3.38 -15.05
C THR A 766 -8.96 1.99 -15.45
N LYS A 767 -8.07 0.99 -15.50
CA LYS A 767 -8.45 -0.42 -15.75
C LYS A 767 -9.51 -0.88 -14.74
N VAL A 768 -9.29 -0.68 -13.44
CA VAL A 768 -10.24 -1.12 -12.41
C VAL A 768 -11.60 -0.44 -12.56
N ILE A 769 -11.63 0.87 -12.85
CA ILE A 769 -12.87 1.61 -13.07
C ILE A 769 -13.62 1.06 -14.30
N LEU A 770 -12.92 0.76 -15.39
CA LEU A 770 -13.52 0.15 -16.58
C LEU A 770 -14.06 -1.25 -16.28
N GLN A 771 -13.33 -2.07 -15.51
CA GLN A 771 -13.82 -3.37 -15.04
C GLN A 771 -15.09 -3.24 -14.18
N MET A 772 -15.20 -2.22 -13.33
CA MET A 772 -16.42 -1.94 -12.55
C MET A 772 -17.57 -1.53 -13.46
N LYS A 773 -17.32 -0.61 -14.40
CA LYS A 773 -18.30 -0.12 -15.39
C LYS A 773 -18.87 -1.26 -16.22
N HIS A 774 -18.01 -2.13 -16.73
CA HIS A 774 -18.40 -3.27 -17.57
C HIS A 774 -18.72 -4.54 -16.78
N LYS A 775 -18.54 -4.52 -15.45
CA LYS A 775 -18.80 -5.66 -14.55
C LYS A 775 -18.03 -6.92 -14.98
N GLN A 776 -16.82 -6.76 -15.49
CA GLN A 776 -15.99 -7.83 -16.04
C GLN A 776 -14.55 -7.69 -15.57
N LEU A 777 -13.89 -8.81 -15.29
CA LEU A 777 -12.46 -8.89 -15.01
C LEU A 777 -11.71 -9.24 -16.30
N VAL A 778 -10.68 -8.46 -16.64
CA VAL A 778 -9.88 -8.64 -17.86
C VAL A 778 -8.63 -9.47 -17.60
N PRO A 779 -8.13 -10.22 -18.59
CA PRO A 779 -6.96 -11.08 -18.42
C PRO A 779 -5.68 -10.28 -18.15
N SER A 780 -4.80 -10.85 -17.31
CA SER A 780 -3.39 -10.48 -17.20
C SER A 780 -2.57 -11.43 -18.08
N LEU A 781 -1.71 -10.88 -18.91
CA LEU A 781 -0.98 -11.62 -19.93
C LEU A 781 0.30 -12.27 -19.40
N HIS A 782 0.84 -13.21 -20.18
CA HIS A 782 2.12 -13.89 -19.92
C HIS A 782 2.17 -14.68 -18.61
N ALA A 783 1.02 -15.09 -18.11
CA ALA A 783 0.88 -15.81 -16.86
C ALA A 783 0.28 -17.21 -17.08
N GLU A 784 0.28 -17.77 -18.29
CA GLU A 784 -0.28 -19.10 -18.59
C GLU A 784 0.35 -20.18 -17.70
N THR A 785 1.67 -20.12 -17.57
CA THR A 785 2.42 -20.82 -16.51
C THR A 785 2.72 -19.82 -15.40
N LEU A 786 2.21 -20.09 -14.21
CA LEU A 786 2.39 -19.21 -13.04
C LEU A 786 3.81 -19.31 -12.48
N ASN A 787 4.26 -18.22 -11.85
CA ASN A 787 5.54 -18.18 -11.15
C ASN A 787 5.59 -19.26 -10.06
N PRO A 788 6.52 -20.25 -10.13
CA PRO A 788 6.58 -21.35 -9.17
C PRO A 788 6.99 -20.91 -7.77
N HIS A 789 7.50 -19.69 -7.60
CA HIS A 789 7.85 -19.14 -6.29
C HIS A 789 6.66 -18.52 -5.55
N ILE A 790 5.46 -18.60 -6.12
CA ILE A 790 4.22 -18.10 -5.53
C ILE A 790 3.27 -19.28 -5.30
N ASN A 791 2.99 -19.60 -4.03
CA ASN A 791 1.97 -20.60 -3.70
C ASN A 791 0.56 -19.99 -3.75
N PHE A 792 0.03 -19.81 -4.97
CA PHE A 792 -1.33 -19.30 -5.15
C PHE A 792 -2.37 -20.21 -4.51
N LYS A 793 -2.24 -21.54 -4.62
CA LYS A 793 -3.22 -22.53 -4.14
C LYS A 793 -3.59 -22.35 -2.66
N ASP A 794 -2.61 -21.98 -1.83
CA ASP A 794 -2.82 -21.75 -0.39
C ASP A 794 -3.01 -20.27 -0.01
N SER A 795 -3.26 -19.41 -1.00
CA SER A 795 -3.49 -17.99 -0.83
C SER A 795 -4.97 -17.61 -1.10
N PRO A 796 -5.41 -16.44 -0.62
CA PRO A 796 -6.68 -15.83 -1.05
C PRO A 796 -6.77 -15.57 -2.56
N PHE A 797 -5.62 -15.53 -3.25
CA PHE A 797 -5.47 -14.95 -4.58
C PHE A 797 -5.37 -16.00 -5.69
N TYR A 798 -5.96 -15.70 -6.84
CA TYR A 798 -5.75 -16.42 -8.10
C TYR A 798 -5.57 -15.42 -9.24
N VAL A 799 -4.71 -15.73 -10.21
CA VAL A 799 -4.40 -14.80 -11.31
C VAL A 799 -5.54 -14.79 -12.33
N GLN A 800 -6.01 -13.61 -12.74
CA GLN A 800 -7.00 -13.47 -13.79
C GLN A 800 -6.35 -13.74 -15.17
N GLN A 801 -6.55 -14.92 -15.73
CA GLN A 801 -5.96 -15.30 -17.03
C GLN A 801 -6.93 -15.15 -18.22
N GLU A 802 -8.24 -15.07 -17.95
CA GLU A 802 -9.28 -15.02 -18.97
C GLU A 802 -10.25 -13.87 -18.68
N LEU A 803 -11.02 -13.44 -19.68
CA LEU A 803 -12.12 -12.51 -19.46
C LEU A 803 -13.23 -13.22 -18.66
N ALA A 804 -13.67 -12.64 -17.54
CA ALA A 804 -14.73 -13.21 -16.71
C ALA A 804 -15.72 -12.16 -16.23
N GLU A 805 -16.93 -12.58 -15.85
CA GLU A 805 -17.85 -11.69 -15.13
C GLU A 805 -17.29 -11.35 -13.74
N TRP A 806 -17.31 -10.07 -13.38
CA TRP A 806 -17.00 -9.63 -12.03
C TRP A 806 -18.27 -9.65 -11.19
N VAL A 807 -18.49 -10.71 -10.42
CA VAL A 807 -19.71 -10.86 -9.62
C VAL A 807 -19.57 -10.08 -8.29
N ARG A 808 -20.67 -9.47 -7.83
CA ARG A 808 -20.77 -8.88 -6.49
C ARG A 808 -20.63 -9.96 -5.41
N PRO A 809 -19.66 -9.85 -4.47
CA PRO A 809 -19.50 -10.84 -3.40
C PRO A 809 -20.77 -10.96 -2.55
N LEU A 810 -21.10 -12.19 -2.15
CA LEU A 810 -22.21 -12.47 -1.24
C LEU A 810 -21.65 -12.77 0.15
N ILE A 811 -22.09 -12.01 1.15
CA ILE A 811 -21.72 -12.25 2.54
C ILE A 811 -22.97 -12.54 3.37
N GLU A 812 -22.81 -13.33 4.43
CA GLU A 812 -23.87 -13.58 5.40
C GLU A 812 -23.67 -12.64 6.59
N VAL A 813 -24.68 -11.82 6.89
CA VAL A 813 -24.69 -10.88 8.02
C VAL A 813 -25.96 -11.13 8.82
N ASN A 814 -25.83 -11.53 10.08
CA ASN A 814 -26.97 -11.86 10.96
C ASN A 814 -27.91 -12.94 10.38
N GLY A 815 -27.37 -13.91 9.63
CA GLY A 815 -28.15 -14.96 8.95
C GLY A 815 -28.83 -14.53 7.63
N GLU A 816 -28.63 -13.28 7.18
CA GLU A 816 -29.13 -12.78 5.89
C GLU A 816 -28.01 -12.67 4.87
N LYS A 817 -28.26 -13.17 3.66
CA LYS A 817 -27.34 -13.06 2.52
C LYS A 817 -27.43 -11.66 1.91
N ARG A 818 -26.36 -10.87 2.03
CA ARG A 818 -26.26 -9.53 1.46
C ARG A 818 -25.21 -9.47 0.36
N ARG A 819 -25.56 -8.90 -0.79
CA ARG A 819 -24.59 -8.60 -1.86
C ARG A 819 -23.79 -7.36 -1.50
N CYS A 820 -22.48 -7.47 -1.51
CA CYS A 820 -21.56 -6.36 -1.35
C CYS A 820 -21.29 -5.68 -2.71
N PRO A 821 -21.01 -4.37 -2.71
CA PRO A 821 -20.40 -3.72 -3.86
C PRO A 821 -19.09 -4.42 -4.26
N ARG A 822 -18.80 -4.45 -5.56
CA ARG A 822 -17.48 -4.81 -6.11
C ARG A 822 -16.43 -3.90 -5.51
N ARG A 823 -15.40 -4.51 -4.94
CA ARG A 823 -14.28 -3.81 -4.32
C ARG A 823 -12.98 -4.33 -4.89
N ALA A 824 -12.06 -3.39 -5.14
CA ALA A 824 -10.71 -3.68 -5.55
C ALA A 824 -9.70 -2.97 -4.67
N GLY A 825 -8.61 -3.64 -4.35
CA GLY A 825 -7.39 -2.96 -3.87
C GLY A 825 -6.48 -2.62 -5.04
N ILE A 826 -5.81 -1.48 -4.99
CA ILE A 826 -4.81 -1.06 -5.99
C ILE A 826 -3.51 -0.77 -5.26
N SER A 827 -2.45 -1.51 -5.59
CA SER A 827 -1.12 -1.36 -5.02
C SER A 827 -0.18 -0.64 -5.99
N SER A 828 0.60 0.33 -5.48
CA SER A 828 1.68 0.94 -6.25
C SER A 828 2.92 1.17 -5.39
N PHE A 829 4.06 0.64 -5.84
CA PHE A 829 5.32 0.63 -5.10
C PHE A 829 6.42 1.29 -5.93
N GLY A 830 6.97 2.39 -5.43
CA GLY A 830 8.10 3.08 -6.04
C GLY A 830 9.40 2.34 -5.72
N ALA A 831 10.32 2.27 -6.70
CA ALA A 831 11.58 1.55 -6.53
C ALA A 831 12.40 2.04 -5.31
N GLY A 832 12.34 3.32 -4.96
CA GLY A 832 13.01 3.86 -3.77
C GLY A 832 12.36 3.48 -2.44
N GLY A 833 11.26 2.72 -2.44
CA GLY A 833 10.55 2.24 -1.26
C GLY A 833 9.29 3.01 -0.88
N SER A 834 8.89 4.04 -1.65
CA SER A 834 7.64 4.78 -1.42
C SER A 834 6.42 3.99 -1.90
N ASN A 835 5.58 3.57 -0.95
CA ASN A 835 4.47 2.67 -1.22
C ASN A 835 3.13 3.36 -0.96
N VAL A 836 2.13 3.02 -1.76
CA VAL A 836 0.76 3.51 -1.60
C VAL A 836 -0.24 2.42 -1.99
N HIS A 837 -1.35 2.36 -1.26
CA HIS A 837 -2.44 1.42 -1.52
C HIS A 837 -3.79 2.13 -1.42
N LEU A 838 -4.69 1.82 -2.34
CA LEU A 838 -6.05 2.36 -2.43
C LEU A 838 -7.06 1.21 -2.32
N ILE A 839 -8.20 1.45 -1.65
CA ILE A 839 -9.39 0.60 -1.82
C ILE A 839 -10.44 1.39 -2.61
N LEU A 840 -10.83 0.84 -3.75
CA LEU A 840 -11.85 1.35 -4.65
C LEU A 840 -13.12 0.47 -4.55
N GLU A 841 -14.28 1.11 -4.60
CA GLU A 841 -15.58 0.47 -4.54
C GLU A 841 -16.47 0.97 -5.68
N GLU A 842 -17.28 0.09 -6.28
CA GLU A 842 -18.31 0.52 -7.23
C GLU A 842 -19.35 1.40 -6.53
N TYR A 843 -19.82 2.45 -7.19
CA TYR A 843 -20.93 3.24 -6.67
C TYR A 843 -22.25 2.52 -6.95
N VAL A 844 -22.99 2.18 -5.90
CA VAL A 844 -24.33 1.59 -6.00
C VAL A 844 -25.33 2.65 -5.54
N ASN A 845 -26.17 3.12 -6.45
CA ASN A 845 -27.27 4.00 -6.09
C ASN A 845 -28.27 3.15 -5.30
N GLU A 846 -28.59 3.53 -4.05
CA GLU A 846 -29.55 2.79 -3.21
C GLU A 846 -30.99 3.21 -3.54
N PRO A 847 -31.64 2.54 -4.50
CA PRO A 847 -33.05 2.23 -4.32
C PRO A 847 -33.39 0.76 -4.61
N GLU A 848 -32.43 -0.17 -4.51
CA GLU A 848 -32.69 -1.62 -4.65
C GLU A 848 -33.07 -2.34 -3.34
N TYR A 849 -33.11 -1.65 -2.20
CA TYR A 849 -33.38 -2.25 -0.88
C TYR A 849 -34.66 -1.72 -0.17
N ALA A 850 -35.52 -0.99 -0.88
CA ALA A 850 -36.88 -0.75 -0.39
C ALA A 850 -37.78 -1.93 -0.83
N ASP A 851 -37.90 -2.94 0.05
CA ASP A 851 -38.88 -4.02 0.02
C ASP A 851 -39.13 -4.74 -1.32
N GLU A 852 -38.64 -5.98 -1.44
CA GLU A 852 -39.21 -7.04 -2.30
C GLU A 852 -40.67 -7.43 -1.92
N ARG A 853 -41.40 -6.53 -1.24
CA ARG A 853 -42.80 -6.67 -0.82
C ARG A 853 -43.66 -5.43 -1.08
N SER A 854 -43.22 -4.48 -1.91
CA SER A 854 -44.11 -3.44 -2.41
C SER A 854 -44.29 -3.55 -3.92
N ASP A 855 -45.55 -3.44 -4.34
CA ASP A 855 -46.09 -3.62 -5.67
C ASP A 855 -45.19 -3.22 -6.85
N ALA A 856 -45.28 -4.02 -7.91
CA ALA A 856 -44.70 -3.81 -9.24
C ALA A 856 -45.29 -2.58 -9.99
N SER A 857 -45.34 -1.40 -9.37
CA SER A 857 -45.94 -0.20 -9.98
C SER A 857 -45.20 1.12 -9.72
N LEU A 858 -44.00 1.10 -9.15
CA LEU A 858 -43.16 2.30 -9.01
C LEU A 858 -41.72 2.05 -9.47
N SER A 859 -41.54 1.42 -10.64
CA SER A 859 -40.39 1.80 -11.44
C SER A 859 -40.64 3.22 -11.89
N VAL A 860 -39.79 4.16 -11.46
CA VAL A 860 -39.71 5.45 -12.15
C VAL A 860 -39.21 5.11 -13.54
N SER A 861 -40.14 4.84 -14.46
CA SER A 861 -39.88 4.89 -15.88
C SER A 861 -39.32 6.28 -16.12
N VAL A 862 -38.01 6.41 -16.33
CA VAL A 862 -37.47 7.61 -16.96
C VAL A 862 -38.21 7.70 -18.27
N PRO A 863 -39.11 8.69 -18.44
CA PRO A 863 -39.91 8.72 -19.64
C PRO A 863 -38.95 8.91 -20.82
N GLN A 864 -39.06 8.04 -21.82
CA GLN A 864 -38.34 8.14 -23.09
C GLN A 864 -38.91 9.33 -23.88
N TYR A 865 -38.63 10.54 -23.40
CA TYR A 865 -38.85 11.76 -24.16
C TYR A 865 -37.59 12.05 -24.98
N PRO A 866 -37.75 12.58 -26.21
CA PRO A 866 -36.63 13.11 -26.98
C PRO A 866 -35.80 14.07 -26.09
N GLN A 867 -34.49 13.80 -25.99
CA GLN A 867 -33.56 14.67 -25.28
C GLN A 867 -32.91 15.63 -26.26
N ILE A 868 -32.79 16.90 -25.88
CA ILE A 868 -32.07 17.90 -26.68
C ILE A 868 -30.66 18.01 -26.11
N ILE A 869 -29.65 17.69 -26.93
CA ILE A 869 -28.24 17.86 -26.58
C ILE A 869 -27.70 19.04 -27.39
N VAL A 870 -27.27 20.09 -26.70
CA VAL A 870 -26.62 21.24 -27.34
C VAL A 870 -25.17 20.89 -27.62
N ILE A 871 -24.76 21.03 -28.88
CA ILE A 871 -23.39 20.77 -29.34
C ILE A 871 -22.73 22.10 -29.66
N SER A 872 -21.51 22.31 -29.18
CA SER A 872 -20.72 23.51 -29.50
C SER A 872 -19.26 23.14 -29.71
N ALA A 873 -18.61 23.81 -30.66
CA ALA A 873 -17.17 23.72 -30.88
C ALA A 873 -16.61 25.08 -31.32
N LYS A 874 -15.29 25.23 -31.30
CA LYS A 874 -14.60 26.49 -31.62
C LYS A 874 -14.79 26.94 -33.07
N ASP A 875 -15.00 25.99 -33.97
CA ASP A 875 -15.26 26.22 -35.40
C ASP A 875 -16.23 25.16 -35.96
N GLN A 876 -16.69 25.39 -37.19
CA GLN A 876 -17.69 24.56 -37.86
C GLN A 876 -17.19 23.14 -38.16
N GLU A 877 -15.91 22.97 -38.48
CA GLU A 877 -15.33 21.67 -38.80
C GLU A 877 -15.29 20.79 -37.54
N ARG A 878 -14.85 21.35 -36.42
CA ARG A 878 -14.85 20.67 -35.11
C ARG A 878 -16.26 20.41 -34.61
N LEU A 879 -17.22 21.29 -34.90
CA LEU A 879 -18.62 21.08 -34.56
C LEU A 879 -19.18 19.85 -35.29
N ALA A 880 -18.93 19.75 -36.61
CA ALA A 880 -19.33 18.60 -37.40
C ALA A 880 -18.64 17.31 -36.94
N ALA A 881 -17.35 17.37 -36.63
CA ALA A 881 -16.61 16.22 -36.09
C ALA A 881 -17.17 15.75 -34.74
N TYR A 882 -17.50 16.68 -33.84
CA TYR A 882 -18.05 16.36 -32.52
C TYR A 882 -19.49 15.81 -32.63
N ALA A 883 -20.32 16.36 -33.52
CA ALA A 883 -21.64 15.81 -33.84
C ALA A 883 -21.53 14.38 -34.43
N GLY A 884 -20.56 14.14 -35.31
CA GLY A 884 -20.27 12.82 -35.84
C GLY A 884 -19.87 11.81 -34.76
N LYS A 885 -19.02 12.21 -33.81
CA LYS A 885 -18.66 11.39 -32.64
C LYS A 885 -19.87 11.07 -31.76
N LEU A 886 -20.72 12.06 -31.48
CA LEU A 886 -21.94 11.85 -30.71
C LEU A 886 -22.92 10.92 -31.44
N LYS A 887 -23.08 11.07 -32.75
CA LYS A 887 -23.88 10.16 -33.58
C LYS A 887 -23.36 8.72 -33.46
N ALA A 888 -22.06 8.51 -33.64
CA ALA A 888 -21.45 7.20 -33.52
C ALA A 888 -21.64 6.59 -32.11
N PHE A 889 -21.53 7.41 -31.06
CA PHE A 889 -21.79 6.98 -29.69
C PHE A 889 -23.26 6.58 -29.45
N LEU A 890 -24.21 7.29 -30.05
CA LEU A 890 -25.65 7.03 -29.93
C LEU A 890 -26.15 5.89 -30.82
N SER A 891 -25.35 5.45 -31.81
CA SER A 891 -25.64 4.33 -32.69
C SER A 891 -24.85 3.09 -32.25
N PRO A 892 -25.33 2.30 -31.25
CA PRO A 892 -24.66 1.06 -30.90
C PRO A 892 -24.65 0.10 -32.09
N ASP A 893 -23.51 -0.57 -32.33
CA ASP A 893 -23.41 -1.71 -33.25
C ASP A 893 -24.54 -2.70 -32.94
N ILE A 894 -25.53 -2.78 -33.83
CA ILE A 894 -26.50 -3.88 -33.86
C ILE A 894 -25.67 -5.12 -34.19
N SER A 895 -25.37 -5.93 -33.17
CA SER A 895 -24.76 -7.24 -33.36
C SER A 895 -25.60 -8.02 -34.36
N SER A 896 -24.94 -8.55 -35.38
CA SER A 896 -25.49 -9.27 -36.54
C SER A 896 -26.26 -10.56 -36.23
N GLU A 897 -26.69 -10.79 -34.98
CA GLU A 897 -27.49 -11.96 -34.57
C GLU A 897 -29.00 -11.67 -34.44
N GLU A 898 -29.46 -10.41 -34.56
CA GLU A 898 -30.89 -10.06 -34.46
C GLU A 898 -31.52 -9.44 -35.72
N ILE A 899 -30.92 -9.61 -36.91
CA ILE A 899 -31.67 -9.41 -38.17
C ILE A 899 -32.26 -10.76 -38.62
N GLY A 900 -33.24 -11.21 -37.84
CA GLY A 900 -34.25 -12.12 -38.34
C GLY A 900 -35.17 -11.36 -39.31
N SER A 901 -34.94 -11.53 -40.62
CA SER A 901 -35.94 -11.35 -41.68
C SER A 901 -36.58 -9.96 -41.91
N ALA A 902 -35.81 -8.87 -41.86
CA ALA A 902 -36.23 -7.66 -42.58
C ALA A 902 -35.87 -7.83 -44.07
N LYS A 903 -36.87 -7.90 -44.96
CA LYS A 903 -36.62 -7.74 -46.41
C LYS A 903 -36.09 -6.31 -46.61
N GLU A 904 -34.86 -6.17 -47.10
CA GLU A 904 -34.42 -4.90 -47.68
C GLU A 904 -35.41 -4.50 -48.78
N ILE A 905 -35.96 -3.29 -48.68
CA ILE A 905 -36.80 -2.71 -49.72
C ILE A 905 -35.84 -2.16 -50.77
N VAL A 906 -35.92 -2.72 -51.98
CA VAL A 906 -35.09 -2.27 -53.09
C VAL A 906 -35.70 -0.94 -53.61
N PRO A 907 -34.89 0.10 -53.89
CA PRO A 907 -35.36 1.36 -54.47
C PRO A 907 -36.33 1.20 -55.66
N ASP A 908 -36.15 0.11 -56.42
CA ASP A 908 -36.98 -0.32 -57.53
C ASP A 908 -38.46 -0.56 -57.14
N GLU A 909 -38.75 -1.05 -55.93
CA GLU A 909 -40.14 -1.28 -55.48
C GLU A 909 -40.89 0.02 -55.16
N ILE A 910 -40.18 1.03 -54.64
CA ILE A 910 -40.75 2.36 -54.39
C ILE A 910 -40.98 3.07 -55.73
N LEU A 911 -39.99 3.06 -56.63
CA LEU A 911 -40.11 3.58 -57.99
C LEU A 911 -41.28 2.96 -58.74
N LYS A 912 -41.43 1.63 -58.67
CA LYS A 912 -42.55 0.92 -59.26
C LYS A 912 -43.90 1.33 -58.67
N THR A 913 -43.97 1.51 -57.35
CA THR A 913 -45.22 1.91 -56.69
C THR A 913 -45.64 3.32 -57.12
N VAL A 914 -44.69 4.23 -57.24
CA VAL A 914 -44.93 5.61 -57.71
C VAL A 914 -45.30 5.62 -59.20
N SER A 915 -44.62 4.83 -60.05
CA SER A 915 -44.92 4.72 -61.49
C SER A 915 -46.31 4.16 -61.76
N GLU A 916 -46.73 3.13 -61.03
CA GLU A 916 -48.07 2.57 -61.10
C GLU A 916 -49.16 3.58 -60.68
N MET A 917 -48.87 4.46 -59.71
CA MET A 917 -49.82 5.48 -59.27
C MET A 917 -49.97 6.62 -60.28
N LEU A 918 -48.88 6.97 -60.96
CA LEU A 918 -48.84 8.03 -61.97
C LEU A 918 -49.20 7.54 -63.39
N TYR A 919 -49.28 6.23 -63.60
CA TYR A 919 -49.50 5.57 -64.90
C TYR A 919 -48.42 5.91 -65.96
N VAL A 920 -47.16 6.01 -65.52
CA VAL A 920 -45.99 6.29 -66.36
C VAL A 920 -44.95 5.19 -66.24
N SER A 921 -43.96 5.15 -67.12
CA SER A 921 -42.85 4.18 -67.02
C SER A 921 -41.93 4.53 -65.84
N GLU A 922 -41.36 3.52 -65.17
CA GLU A 922 -40.36 3.72 -64.10
C GLU A 922 -39.16 4.57 -64.56
N THR A 923 -38.79 4.48 -65.84
CA THR A 923 -37.70 5.27 -66.45
C THR A 923 -38.02 6.75 -66.63
N GLU A 924 -39.28 7.16 -66.46
CA GLU A 924 -39.72 8.56 -66.58
C GLU A 924 -39.81 9.25 -65.22
N ILE A 925 -39.51 8.54 -64.13
CA ILE A 925 -39.44 9.09 -62.77
C ILE A 925 -37.97 9.31 -62.43
N ASP A 926 -37.59 10.57 -62.30
CA ASP A 926 -36.36 10.98 -61.63
C ASP A 926 -36.50 10.73 -60.10
N PRO A 927 -35.65 9.86 -59.51
CA PRO A 927 -35.72 9.52 -58.09
C PRO A 927 -35.44 10.69 -57.15
N ASP A 928 -34.75 11.73 -57.62
CA ASP A 928 -34.38 12.90 -56.81
C ASP A 928 -35.46 13.99 -56.86
N GLU A 929 -36.38 13.94 -57.82
CA GLU A 929 -37.43 14.93 -58.01
C GLU A 929 -38.54 14.78 -56.94
N PRO A 930 -39.05 15.89 -56.38
CA PRO A 930 -40.13 15.86 -55.40
C PRO A 930 -41.44 15.24 -55.92
N PHE A 931 -42.17 14.52 -55.06
CA PHE A 931 -43.42 13.86 -55.38
C PHE A 931 -44.52 14.83 -55.84
N ASP A 932 -44.55 16.05 -55.28
CA ASP A 932 -45.53 17.08 -55.65
C ASP A 932 -45.32 17.63 -57.07
N GLU A 933 -44.08 17.64 -57.58
CA GLU A 933 -43.77 18.00 -58.96
C GLU A 933 -44.31 16.97 -59.98
N TYR A 934 -44.50 15.71 -59.55
CA TYR A 934 -45.26 14.71 -60.32
C TYR A 934 -46.79 14.82 -60.17
N GLY A 935 -47.28 15.81 -59.41
CA GLY A 935 -48.71 16.01 -59.16
C GLY A 935 -49.30 15.10 -58.09
N LEU A 936 -48.47 14.50 -57.22
CA LEU A 936 -48.96 13.77 -56.05
C LEU A 936 -49.45 14.77 -55.00
N ASP A 937 -50.76 15.06 -55.03
CA ASP A 937 -51.40 15.88 -54.01
C ASP A 937 -51.47 15.17 -52.64
N ALA A 938 -51.93 15.87 -51.59
CA ALA A 938 -52.01 15.32 -50.24
C ALA A 938 -52.85 14.02 -50.13
N VAL A 939 -53.84 13.84 -51.02
CA VAL A 939 -54.66 12.63 -51.07
C VAL A 939 -53.87 11.49 -51.73
N ALA A 940 -53.12 11.80 -52.79
CA ALA A 940 -52.26 10.84 -53.48
C ALA A 940 -51.07 10.42 -52.61
N LEU A 941 -50.43 11.34 -51.87
CA LEU A 941 -49.40 11.02 -50.88
C LEU A 941 -49.95 10.13 -49.77
N SER A 942 -51.19 10.33 -49.33
CA SER A 942 -51.80 9.45 -48.33
C SER A 942 -52.00 8.01 -48.83
N ARG A 943 -52.34 7.84 -50.12
CA ARG A 943 -52.44 6.51 -50.74
C ARG A 943 -51.09 5.88 -50.99
N LEU A 944 -50.08 6.68 -51.34
CA LEU A 944 -48.71 6.22 -51.49
C LEU A 944 -48.17 5.71 -50.15
N ALA A 945 -48.40 6.48 -49.07
CA ALA A 945 -48.05 6.10 -47.71
C ALA A 945 -48.72 4.78 -47.28
N GLU A 946 -50.02 4.61 -47.57
CA GLU A 946 -50.73 3.35 -47.31
C GLU A 946 -50.17 2.17 -48.11
N ARG A 947 -49.86 2.36 -49.40
CA ARG A 947 -49.27 1.31 -50.25
C ARG A 947 -47.87 0.93 -49.79
N LEU A 948 -47.03 1.90 -49.47
CA LEU A 948 -45.67 1.66 -48.99
C LEU A 948 -45.70 1.00 -47.60
N SER A 949 -46.61 1.38 -46.70
CA SER A 949 -46.80 0.72 -45.40
C SER A 949 -47.15 -0.77 -45.51
N ASN A 950 -47.76 -1.20 -46.62
CA ASN A 950 -48.06 -2.61 -46.86
C ASN A 950 -46.85 -3.42 -47.37
N ILE A 951 -45.82 -2.74 -47.86
CA ILE A 951 -44.58 -3.33 -48.40
C ILE A 951 -43.44 -3.22 -47.37
N CYS A 952 -43.44 -2.14 -46.58
CA CYS A 952 -42.46 -1.88 -45.53
C CYS A 952 -42.83 -2.57 -44.22
N THR A 953 -41.83 -2.94 -43.42
CA THR A 953 -42.03 -3.36 -42.02
C THR A 953 -42.28 -2.18 -41.06
N MET A 954 -42.13 -0.94 -41.56
CA MET A 954 -42.43 0.30 -40.85
C MET A 954 -43.68 0.99 -41.41
N GLU A 955 -44.41 1.70 -40.55
CA GLU A 955 -45.56 2.50 -40.95
C GLU A 955 -45.10 3.80 -41.64
N ILE A 956 -45.41 3.93 -42.92
CA ILE A 956 -45.15 5.13 -43.72
C ILE A 956 -46.38 6.03 -43.62
N THR A 957 -46.20 7.23 -43.07
CA THR A 957 -47.29 8.21 -42.92
C THR A 957 -47.24 9.29 -44.02
N PRO A 958 -48.35 9.96 -44.34
CA PRO A 958 -48.35 11.05 -45.33
C PRO A 958 -47.44 12.23 -44.91
N ALA A 959 -47.28 12.45 -43.60
CA ALA A 959 -46.37 13.46 -43.05
C ALA A 959 -44.91 13.12 -43.35
N LEU A 960 -44.53 11.84 -43.26
CA LEU A 960 -43.20 11.35 -43.61
C LEU A 960 -42.89 11.60 -45.09
N LEU A 961 -43.84 11.34 -45.99
CA LEU A 961 -43.68 11.62 -47.42
C LEU A 961 -43.66 13.12 -47.76
N SER A 962 -44.06 13.99 -46.84
CA SER A 962 -43.92 15.44 -46.99
C SER A 962 -42.54 15.93 -46.53
N GLU A 963 -41.91 15.22 -45.59
CA GLU A 963 -40.56 15.51 -45.07
C GLU A 963 -39.48 14.92 -45.97
N TYR A 964 -39.68 13.69 -46.45
CA TYR A 964 -38.84 12.98 -47.42
C TYR A 964 -39.57 12.96 -48.75
N SER A 965 -39.49 14.10 -49.44
CA SER A 965 -40.37 14.41 -50.55
C SER A 965 -39.99 13.75 -51.87
N SER A 966 -38.98 12.89 -51.96
CA SER A 966 -38.58 12.19 -53.20
C SER A 966 -38.25 10.72 -52.92
N VAL A 967 -38.12 9.91 -53.98
CA VAL A 967 -37.77 8.48 -53.81
C VAL A 967 -36.39 8.33 -53.16
N SER A 968 -35.39 9.09 -53.62
CA SER A 968 -34.03 9.02 -53.07
C SER A 968 -33.97 9.43 -51.60
N THR A 969 -34.68 10.49 -51.22
CA THR A 969 -34.70 10.96 -49.83
C THR A 969 -35.45 9.99 -48.93
N LEU A 970 -36.49 9.32 -49.44
CA LEU A 970 -37.24 8.29 -48.71
C LEU A 970 -36.47 6.97 -48.59
N VAL A 971 -35.66 6.58 -49.58
CA VAL A 971 -34.78 5.40 -49.50
C VAL A 971 -33.62 5.60 -48.52
N GLN A 972 -33.14 6.84 -48.39
CA GLN A 972 -32.08 7.17 -47.42
C GLN A 972 -32.58 7.17 -45.98
N TYR A 973 -33.88 7.37 -45.77
CA TYR A 973 -34.56 7.30 -44.47
C TYR A 973 -34.82 5.84 -44.09
#